data_AF-A0A1H2BNV6-F1
#
_entry.id   AF-A0A1H2BNV6-F1
#
_cell.length_a   1.000
_cell.length_b   1.000
_cell.length_c   1.000
_cell.angle_alpha   90.00
_cell.angle_beta   90.00
_cell.angle_gamma   90.00
#
_symmetry.space_group_name_H-M   'P 1'
#
loop_
_entity.id
_entity.type
_entity.pdbx_description
1 polymer ?
#
loop_
_entity_poly.entity_id
_entity_poly.type
_entity_poly.pdbx_seq_one_letter_code
_entity_poly.pdbx_strand_id
1 'polypeptide(L)'
;MVRGHWHAGKEQTRGIQFQGAPQLLKLIEWLVQRPWRYGAERPLPIIGLIRPVAGGPDPLDGIAEWLRSARFTPWARTGTRLVQRPAVLWDEQAGCEDQAGGEDQAAPPPEARAESVTDRPPTVEDLLDVAVKGLAADGAGWRLRFPHYGLALWLVHLRPIQPKSPDKEREAIAGQLQRHLRQRLENTAYLEGLADAVGDFPWWVRLSSRIVPRLGLLFMRGTWRPPRWFARHRLNQAGSFYDMARDFANSEKRCGLTEAERRQRRDVVDQLLVDAFLQDLRVAHRRRSLFGAGRRRTTYPVLLVESDSVQAAQLVRLIEKAGFVPGQRRPGHPRSEPLLVVTNPVTDGSPAPFAPGDARMAYQEWAEEQRHASREGRSTLALRLPVETERPGDWAELGRVGLPRRRLPWMSSVLPLLLVVALVAVPWANGRRCEAWWWPMTGNTLQREKLDSDGTTTQCIGLADDRHRFFAGRPPHADDEVAGKLRAVEELIARTNRKVLEHPHEADRHPVTIVYLSTLTNTTLGGYQAALEELRGLALGQQQALTTQAPILLRLANGGDQMRYGGTAARLIANAADRLNVVAVVGLGVSRRGTEEAIRVLDGERIPTLATLLTADDLNKAVMTYHQIAPSNRREAAVAAFYAKQKLGVAAAAVYYSGDAEDLYSTGLAHDVHQEFEARGIRILERIPYGAGGKDASNLGSRACAEQARARKGRAVPDDYLVFFAGRPDDFENFLSGLSASCERNPPRILAGDAITEFVLSGGLAKHPRLALHYMSPASSRMWGADCAAIRRTELFFIEYEKAGYGDACTEGQAARAMFGWDALETVRTAIVQVRGSSSKAPINGTSLLQGIGMLTGVNAVDGVTGEIDYSGAAGNPWLPANKLMLVMRADAGGGTELELLCATTRVPGHDPGCPSDGVR
;
A
#
# COMPACT_ATOMS: atom_id res chain seq x y z
N MET A 1 -37.78 -11.24 -3.73
CA MET A 1 -37.86 -12.53 -3.01
C MET A 1 -39.10 -13.26 -3.51
N VAL A 2 -38.95 -14.23 -4.42
CA VAL A 2 -40.09 -14.97 -4.98
C VAL A 2 -39.98 -16.42 -4.49
N ARG A 3 -40.98 -16.90 -3.73
CA ARG A 3 -41.10 -18.32 -3.37
C ARG A 3 -41.40 -19.09 -4.66
N GLY A 4 -40.59 -20.09 -5.01
CA GLY A 4 -40.89 -20.96 -6.14
C GLY A 4 -41.97 -21.95 -5.72
N HIS A 5 -43.06 -22.03 -6.49
CA HIS A 5 -44.14 -22.97 -6.24
C HIS A 5 -43.74 -24.38 -6.66
N TRP A 6 -44.03 -25.38 -5.83
CA TRP A 6 -43.86 -26.79 -6.19
C TRP A 6 -45.04 -27.22 -7.07
N HIS A 7 -44.75 -27.73 -8.26
CA HIS A 7 -45.76 -28.29 -9.17
C HIS A 7 -45.38 -29.75 -9.45
N ALA A 8 -46.01 -30.70 -8.75
CA ALA A 8 -45.86 -32.13 -9.03
C ALA A 8 -47.16 -32.71 -9.60
N GLY A 9 -47.04 -33.71 -10.49
CA GLY A 9 -48.19 -34.39 -11.10
C GLY A 9 -48.97 -35.25 -10.09
N LYS A 10 -50.25 -35.56 -10.39
CA LYS A 10 -51.13 -36.37 -9.53
C LYS A 10 -50.56 -37.74 -9.16
N GLU A 11 -49.74 -38.36 -10.03
CA GLU A 11 -49.11 -39.65 -9.75
C GLU A 11 -47.93 -39.56 -8.78
N GLN A 12 -47.11 -38.52 -8.93
CA GLN A 12 -45.91 -38.26 -8.12
C GLN A 12 -46.22 -37.89 -6.66
N THR A 13 -47.48 -37.53 -6.38
CA THR A 13 -47.94 -37.07 -5.07
C THR A 13 -48.83 -38.10 -4.35
N ARG A 14 -49.01 -39.30 -4.91
CA ARG A 14 -49.89 -40.36 -4.37
C ARG A 14 -49.64 -40.68 -2.88
N GLY A 15 -48.39 -40.67 -2.43
CA GLY A 15 -48.05 -40.92 -1.02
C GLY A 15 -48.49 -39.84 -0.03
N ILE A 16 -48.74 -38.61 -0.48
CA ILE A 16 -49.07 -37.46 0.37
C ILE A 16 -50.51 -36.96 0.18
N GLN A 17 -51.40 -37.80 -0.36
CA GLN A 17 -52.81 -37.49 -0.62
C GLN A 17 -53.68 -37.78 0.61
N PHE A 18 -53.42 -37.07 1.71
CA PHE A 18 -54.22 -37.23 2.92
C PHE A 18 -54.50 -35.89 3.60
N GLN A 19 -55.56 -35.84 4.39
CA GLN A 19 -55.92 -34.66 5.17
C GLN A 19 -54.79 -34.29 6.15
N GLY A 20 -54.31 -33.05 6.08
CA GLY A 20 -53.21 -32.56 6.91
C GLY A 20 -51.81 -32.63 6.28
N ALA A 21 -51.68 -33.10 5.04
CA ALA A 21 -50.39 -33.14 4.34
C ALA A 21 -49.69 -31.77 4.23
N PRO A 22 -50.37 -30.65 3.91
CA PRO A 22 -49.73 -29.32 3.88
C PRO A 22 -49.15 -28.90 5.23
N GLN A 23 -49.82 -29.22 6.34
CA GLN A 23 -49.40 -28.90 7.70
C GLN A 23 -48.15 -29.71 8.10
N LEU A 24 -48.10 -30.99 7.72
CA LEU A 24 -46.91 -31.83 7.86
C LEU A 24 -45.73 -31.28 7.06
N LEU A 25 -45.93 -30.92 5.79
CA LEU A 25 -44.85 -30.38 4.95
C LEU A 25 -44.37 -29.00 5.44
N LYS A 26 -45.29 -28.13 5.90
CA LYS A 26 -44.95 -26.84 6.55
C LYS A 26 -44.13 -27.05 7.83
N LEU A 27 -44.45 -28.09 8.63
CA LEU A 27 -43.64 -28.44 9.79
C LEU A 27 -42.24 -28.90 9.38
N ILE A 28 -42.12 -29.82 8.40
CA ILE A 28 -40.83 -30.30 7.91
C ILE A 28 -39.99 -29.14 7.35
N GLU A 29 -40.58 -28.26 6.53
CA GLU A 29 -39.93 -27.05 6.04
C GLU A 29 -39.39 -26.18 7.20
N TRP A 30 -40.22 -25.95 8.22
CA TRP A 30 -39.85 -25.13 9.36
C TRP A 30 -38.75 -25.75 10.22
N LEU A 31 -38.73 -27.08 10.38
CA LEU A 31 -37.71 -27.81 11.12
C LEU A 31 -36.38 -27.88 10.37
N VAL A 32 -36.43 -28.03 9.04
CA VAL A 32 -35.24 -28.05 8.18
C VAL A 32 -34.51 -26.71 8.18
N GLN A 33 -35.22 -25.58 8.31
CA GLN A 33 -34.61 -24.25 8.31
C GLN A 33 -33.87 -23.95 9.62
N ARG A 34 -32.59 -23.59 9.49
CA ARG A 34 -31.73 -23.24 10.62
C ARG A 34 -31.59 -21.71 10.79
N PRO A 35 -31.81 -21.15 11.99
CA PRO A 35 -31.76 -19.70 12.21
C PRO A 35 -30.33 -19.12 12.09
N TRP A 36 -30.18 -17.99 11.38
CA TRP A 36 -28.87 -17.51 10.89
C TRP A 36 -27.95 -16.81 11.91
N ARG A 37 -28.43 -16.20 13.00
CA ARG A 37 -27.51 -15.57 13.99
C ARG A 37 -28.04 -15.39 15.42
N TYR A 38 -29.34 -15.28 15.65
CA TYR A 38 -29.91 -14.88 16.96
C TYR A 38 -31.06 -15.76 17.49
N GLY A 39 -31.40 -16.86 16.80
CA GLY A 39 -32.41 -17.81 17.29
C GLY A 39 -31.77 -18.98 18.03
N ALA A 40 -32.37 -19.41 19.14
CA ALA A 40 -32.08 -20.70 19.75
C ALA A 40 -32.25 -21.82 18.71
N GLU A 41 -31.34 -22.79 18.69
CA GLU A 41 -31.49 -23.96 17.81
C GLU A 41 -32.76 -24.73 18.23
N ARG A 42 -33.56 -25.13 17.23
CA ARG A 42 -34.80 -25.87 17.46
C ARG A 42 -34.44 -27.36 17.62
N PRO A 43 -35.02 -28.09 18.59
CA PRO A 43 -34.88 -29.52 18.64
C PRO A 43 -35.52 -30.18 17.43
N LEU A 44 -34.85 -31.21 16.91
CA LEU A 44 -35.31 -32.00 15.77
C LEU A 44 -35.87 -33.35 16.26
N PRO A 45 -37.17 -33.63 16.07
CA PRO A 45 -37.77 -34.93 16.42
C PRO A 45 -37.45 -36.00 15.38
N ILE A 46 -37.67 -37.26 15.75
CA ILE A 46 -37.91 -38.33 14.76
C ILE A 46 -39.41 -38.34 14.47
N ILE A 47 -39.83 -38.01 13.26
CA ILE A 47 -41.25 -38.00 12.86
C ILE A 47 -41.66 -39.43 12.49
N GLY A 48 -42.54 -40.04 13.26
CA GLY A 48 -43.11 -41.36 12.99
C GLY A 48 -44.50 -41.25 12.38
N LEU A 49 -44.63 -41.57 11.10
CA LEU A 49 -45.90 -41.59 10.37
C LEU A 49 -46.54 -42.98 10.52
N ILE A 50 -47.41 -43.12 11.52
CA ILE A 50 -48.05 -44.41 11.85
C ILE A 50 -49.13 -44.71 10.82
N ARG A 51 -49.00 -45.88 10.17
CA ARG A 51 -49.92 -46.35 9.14
C ARG A 51 -50.96 -47.33 9.70
N PRO A 52 -52.23 -47.27 9.25
CA PRO A 52 -53.17 -48.39 9.39
C PRO A 52 -52.76 -49.56 8.48
N VAL A 53 -53.07 -50.79 8.89
CA VAL A 53 -52.59 -52.06 8.28
C VAL A 53 -53.02 -52.26 6.80
N ALA A 54 -53.97 -51.47 6.29
CA ALA A 54 -54.46 -51.57 4.92
C ALA A 54 -53.68 -50.67 3.93
N GLY A 55 -52.85 -51.31 3.08
CA GLY A 55 -52.75 -51.10 1.61
C GLY A 55 -52.38 -49.76 0.94
N GLY A 56 -52.34 -48.60 1.60
CA GLY A 56 -52.11 -47.32 0.90
C GLY A 56 -50.71 -47.09 0.28
N PRO A 57 -50.52 -46.09 -0.60
CA PRO A 57 -49.20 -45.68 -1.10
C PRO A 57 -48.28 -45.18 0.04
N ASP A 58 -46.96 -45.36 -0.09
CA ASP A 58 -46.01 -44.98 0.98
C ASP A 58 -45.88 -43.46 1.09
N PRO A 59 -46.16 -42.85 2.25
CA PRO A 59 -45.96 -41.41 2.46
C PRO A 59 -44.53 -40.94 2.24
N LEU A 60 -43.54 -41.82 2.41
CA LEU A 60 -42.14 -41.50 2.13
C LEU A 60 -41.87 -41.26 0.63
N ASP A 61 -42.65 -41.86 -0.28
CA ASP A 61 -42.55 -41.60 -1.73
C ASP A 61 -42.88 -40.15 -2.06
N GLY A 62 -44.00 -39.65 -1.53
CA GLY A 62 -44.44 -38.27 -1.77
C GLY A 62 -43.53 -37.24 -1.10
N ILE A 63 -43.01 -37.53 0.10
CA ILE A 63 -42.04 -36.66 0.78
C ILE A 63 -40.70 -36.65 0.02
N ALA A 64 -40.24 -37.81 -0.47
CA ALA A 64 -39.00 -37.90 -1.25
C ALA A 64 -39.09 -37.06 -2.54
N GLU A 65 -40.21 -37.13 -3.27
CA GLU A 65 -40.42 -36.33 -4.48
C GLU A 65 -40.51 -34.83 -4.18
N TRP A 66 -41.18 -34.46 -3.09
CA TRP A 66 -41.18 -33.08 -2.62
C TRP A 66 -39.77 -32.58 -2.27
N LEU A 67 -38.97 -33.38 -1.56
CA LEU A 67 -37.56 -33.07 -1.25
C LEU A 67 -36.66 -33.04 -2.49
N ARG A 68 -36.96 -33.84 -3.52
CA ARG A 68 -36.24 -33.84 -4.80
C ARG A 68 -36.39 -32.51 -5.54
N SER A 69 -37.55 -31.86 -5.43
CA SER A 69 -37.77 -30.50 -5.94
C SER A 69 -37.01 -29.41 -5.16
N ALA A 70 -36.65 -29.70 -3.91
CA ALA A 70 -35.96 -28.81 -2.99
C ALA A 70 -34.43 -28.81 -3.21
N ARG A 71 -33.93 -27.87 -4.03
CA ARG A 71 -32.51 -27.77 -4.41
C ARG A 71 -31.50 -27.49 -3.27
N PHE A 72 -31.89 -27.32 -2.00
CA PHE A 72 -31.00 -26.71 -0.98
C PHE A 72 -30.86 -27.50 0.34
N THR A 73 -31.51 -28.65 0.48
CA THR A 73 -31.38 -29.51 1.67
C THR A 73 -30.88 -30.88 1.25
N PRO A 74 -29.72 -31.35 1.78
CA PRO A 74 -29.29 -32.73 1.57
C PRO A 74 -30.32 -33.67 2.16
N TRP A 75 -30.76 -34.66 1.38
CA TRP A 75 -31.67 -35.68 1.87
C TRP A 75 -31.27 -37.05 1.36
N ALA A 76 -31.64 -38.08 2.10
CA ALA A 76 -31.47 -39.47 1.70
C ALA A 76 -32.68 -40.29 2.11
N ARG A 77 -32.91 -41.38 1.41
CA ARG A 77 -33.91 -42.38 1.75
C ARG A 77 -33.22 -43.73 1.88
N THR A 78 -33.51 -44.45 2.95
CA THR A 78 -32.94 -45.77 3.23
C THR A 78 -34.04 -46.75 3.65
N GLY A 79 -33.87 -48.01 3.25
CA GLY A 79 -34.85 -49.09 3.35
C GLY A 79 -34.31 -50.35 2.66
N THR A 80 -34.90 -51.51 2.95
CA THR A 80 -34.45 -52.80 2.39
C THR A 80 -34.44 -52.83 0.87
N ARG A 81 -35.42 -52.16 0.24
CA ARG A 81 -35.59 -52.11 -1.22
C ARG A 81 -34.57 -51.20 -1.93
N LEU A 82 -33.89 -50.34 -1.19
CA LEU A 82 -33.01 -49.29 -1.73
C LEU A 82 -31.52 -49.66 -1.67
N VAL A 83 -31.19 -50.77 -1.03
CA VAL A 83 -29.83 -51.30 -0.97
C VAL A 83 -29.49 -51.94 -2.32
N GLN A 84 -28.76 -51.22 -3.18
CA GLN A 84 -28.18 -51.79 -4.40
C GLN A 84 -26.90 -52.57 -4.04
N ARG A 85 -26.84 -53.85 -4.40
CA ARG A 85 -25.80 -54.81 -3.95
C ARG A 85 -24.56 -54.81 -4.85
N PRO A 86 -23.38 -54.38 -4.38
CA PRO A 86 -22.11 -54.93 -4.82
C PRO A 86 -21.72 -56.12 -3.93
N ALA A 87 -21.40 -57.25 -4.54
CA ALA A 87 -20.96 -58.46 -3.87
C ALA A 87 -19.54 -58.29 -3.31
N VAL A 88 -19.40 -58.02 -2.00
CA VAL A 88 -18.19 -58.36 -1.25
C VAL A 88 -18.58 -58.75 0.17
N LEU A 89 -18.90 -60.03 0.36
CA LEU A 89 -18.82 -60.64 1.68
C LEU A 89 -17.35 -61.04 1.88
N TRP A 90 -16.66 -60.37 2.80
CA TRP A 90 -15.73 -61.11 3.64
C TRP A 90 -16.60 -61.81 4.66
N ASP A 91 -16.80 -63.11 4.48
CA ASP A 91 -17.41 -63.95 5.50
C ASP A 91 -16.62 -63.76 6.80
N GLU A 92 -17.29 -63.50 7.93
CA GLU A 92 -16.61 -63.41 9.22
C GLU A 92 -15.88 -64.72 9.56
N GLN A 93 -16.22 -65.82 8.88
CA GLN A 93 -15.55 -67.12 8.96
C GLN A 93 -14.37 -67.30 7.97
N ALA A 94 -14.33 -66.59 6.83
CA ALA A 94 -13.29 -66.79 5.81
C ALA A 94 -11.88 -66.36 6.27
N GLY A 95 -11.78 -65.55 7.33
CA GLY A 95 -10.50 -65.20 7.95
C GLY A 95 -10.07 -66.12 9.11
N CYS A 96 -10.86 -67.16 9.41
CA CYS A 96 -10.64 -68.07 10.53
C CYS A 96 -10.21 -69.48 10.07
N GLU A 97 -10.20 -69.77 8.77
CA GLU A 97 -9.88 -71.08 8.19
C GLU A 97 -8.39 -71.34 7.89
N ASP A 98 -7.46 -70.52 8.39
CA ASP A 98 -6.02 -70.81 8.30
C ASP A 98 -5.48 -71.50 9.57
N GLN A 99 -6.19 -72.52 10.06
CA GLN A 99 -5.75 -73.37 11.18
C GLN A 99 -5.71 -74.85 10.80
N ALA A 100 -4.94 -75.22 9.77
CA ALA A 100 -4.42 -76.59 9.62
C ALA A 100 -3.31 -76.69 8.56
N GLY A 101 -2.05 -76.63 9.00
CA GLY A 101 -0.94 -77.41 8.42
C GLY A 101 -0.21 -76.88 7.18
N GLY A 102 1.13 -76.85 7.28
CA GLY A 102 2.05 -77.31 6.23
C GLY A 102 2.52 -76.32 5.17
N GLU A 103 3.83 -76.26 4.98
CA GLU A 103 4.54 -75.59 3.89
C GLU A 103 4.15 -76.10 2.49
N ASP A 104 4.34 -75.24 1.49
CA ASP A 104 4.41 -75.50 0.04
C ASP A 104 3.27 -76.27 -0.63
N GLN A 105 2.35 -75.52 -1.26
CA GLN A 105 1.96 -75.71 -2.66
C GLN A 105 1.02 -74.60 -3.15
N ALA A 106 1.32 -74.10 -4.36
CA ALA A 106 0.45 -73.19 -5.10
C ALA A 106 -0.84 -73.91 -5.52
N ALA A 107 -1.98 -73.46 -4.99
CA ALA A 107 -3.32 -73.85 -5.46
C ALA A 107 -3.94 -72.72 -6.32
N PRO A 108 -4.66 -73.04 -7.41
CA PRO A 108 -5.22 -72.06 -8.35
C PRO A 108 -6.38 -71.26 -7.73
N PRO A 109 -6.76 -70.10 -8.33
CA PRO A 109 -7.77 -69.21 -7.76
C PRO A 109 -9.14 -69.90 -7.65
N PRO A 110 -9.93 -69.61 -6.60
CA PRO A 110 -11.26 -70.20 -6.45
C PRO A 110 -12.21 -69.61 -7.51
N GLU A 111 -12.46 -70.38 -8.56
CA GLU A 111 -13.63 -70.21 -9.40
C GLU A 111 -14.91 -70.46 -8.57
N ALA A 112 -15.75 -69.43 -8.53
CA ALA A 112 -17.20 -69.49 -8.43
C ALA A 112 -17.83 -70.70 -7.72
N ARG A 113 -17.87 -70.67 -6.38
CA ARG A 113 -19.06 -71.15 -5.65
C ARG A 113 -20.06 -70.01 -5.53
N ALA A 114 -20.72 -69.72 -6.65
CA ALA A 114 -21.92 -68.90 -6.67
C ALA A 114 -23.12 -69.76 -6.22
N GLU A 115 -23.14 -70.16 -4.95
CA GLU A 115 -24.41 -70.46 -4.31
C GLU A 115 -25.16 -69.14 -4.12
N SER A 116 -26.44 -69.14 -4.47
CA SER A 116 -27.31 -67.98 -4.59
C SER A 116 -27.52 -67.26 -3.24
N VAL A 117 -26.59 -66.40 -2.84
CA VAL A 117 -26.72 -65.47 -1.72
C VAL A 117 -27.61 -64.30 -2.15
N THR A 118 -28.91 -64.55 -2.31
CA THR A 118 -29.89 -63.50 -2.63
C THR A 118 -30.87 -63.19 -1.51
N ASP A 119 -30.79 -63.87 -0.37
CA ASP A 119 -31.84 -63.85 0.65
C ASP A 119 -31.39 -63.37 2.06
N ARG A 120 -30.23 -62.72 2.18
CA ARG A 120 -29.79 -62.16 3.47
C ARG A 120 -30.53 -60.83 3.76
N PRO A 121 -31.10 -60.64 4.97
CA PRO A 121 -31.66 -59.35 5.37
C PRO A 121 -30.57 -58.27 5.46
N PRO A 122 -30.86 -57.01 5.05
CA PRO A 122 -29.88 -55.92 5.09
C PRO A 122 -29.44 -55.62 6.51
N THR A 123 -28.18 -55.23 6.68
CA THR A 123 -27.60 -54.82 7.96
C THR A 123 -27.78 -53.32 8.21
N VAL A 124 -27.53 -52.86 9.44
CA VAL A 124 -27.55 -51.41 9.77
C VAL A 124 -26.48 -50.66 8.97
N GLU A 125 -25.34 -51.29 8.70
CA GLU A 125 -24.29 -50.76 7.83
C GLU A 125 -24.80 -50.49 6.42
N ASP A 126 -25.48 -51.46 5.79
CA ASP A 126 -26.04 -51.30 4.44
C ASP A 126 -26.99 -50.10 4.36
N LEU A 127 -27.83 -49.92 5.38
CA LEU A 127 -28.77 -48.82 5.48
C LEU A 127 -28.07 -47.46 5.66
N LEU A 128 -26.99 -47.42 6.46
CA LEU A 128 -26.16 -46.22 6.65
C LEU A 128 -25.35 -45.87 5.40
N ASP A 129 -24.90 -46.85 4.64
CA ASP A 129 -24.16 -46.65 3.40
C ASP A 129 -25.03 -45.98 2.33
N VAL A 130 -26.29 -46.41 2.20
CA VAL A 130 -27.29 -45.75 1.35
C VAL A 130 -27.55 -44.31 1.85
N ALA A 131 -27.69 -44.13 3.16
CA ALA A 131 -27.90 -42.81 3.76
C ALA A 131 -26.73 -41.85 3.51
N VAL A 132 -25.49 -42.31 3.69
CA VAL A 132 -24.26 -41.55 3.46
C VAL A 132 -24.10 -41.20 1.99
N LYS A 133 -24.34 -42.16 1.08
CA LYS A 133 -24.29 -41.91 -0.37
C LYS A 133 -25.32 -40.85 -0.79
N GLY A 134 -26.56 -40.96 -0.31
CA GLY A 134 -27.62 -39.99 -0.60
C GLY A 134 -27.32 -38.59 -0.04
N LEU A 135 -26.87 -38.50 1.22
CA LEU A 135 -26.54 -37.22 1.86
C LEU A 135 -25.26 -36.57 1.31
N ALA A 136 -24.33 -37.38 0.80
CA ALA A 136 -23.07 -36.93 0.21
C ALA A 136 -23.15 -36.68 -1.31
N ALA A 137 -24.25 -37.04 -1.97
CA ALA A 137 -24.49 -36.76 -3.38
C ALA A 137 -24.56 -35.25 -3.65
N ASP A 138 -24.18 -34.84 -4.86
CA ASP A 138 -24.20 -33.43 -5.29
C ASP A 138 -25.65 -32.94 -5.49
N GLY A 139 -26.34 -32.67 -4.38
CA GLY A 139 -27.49 -31.76 -4.35
C GLY A 139 -26.99 -30.31 -4.35
N ALA A 140 -27.83 -29.35 -4.76
CA ALA A 140 -27.48 -27.93 -4.94
C ALA A 140 -27.17 -27.12 -3.63
N GLY A 141 -26.41 -27.74 -2.72
CA GLY A 141 -25.77 -27.19 -1.53
C GLY A 141 -24.29 -27.60 -1.42
N TRP A 142 -23.70 -27.47 -0.23
CA TRP A 142 -22.31 -27.87 0.03
C TRP A 142 -22.23 -29.36 0.37
N ARG A 143 -21.48 -30.15 -0.40
CA ARG A 143 -21.25 -31.59 -0.20
C ARG A 143 -20.97 -31.93 1.27
N LEU A 144 -21.76 -32.85 1.84
CA LEU A 144 -21.49 -33.39 3.17
C LEU A 144 -20.33 -34.39 3.06
N ARG A 145 -19.45 -34.39 4.07
CA ARG A 145 -18.31 -35.30 4.13
C ARG A 145 -18.44 -36.15 5.38
N PHE A 146 -18.13 -37.43 5.24
CA PHE A 146 -18.27 -38.43 6.30
C PHE A 146 -16.93 -39.11 6.67
N PRO A 147 -15.93 -38.35 7.14
CA PRO A 147 -14.63 -38.91 7.52
C PRO A 147 -14.66 -39.81 8.77
N HIS A 148 -15.48 -39.52 9.79
CA HIS A 148 -15.56 -40.39 10.98
C HIS A 148 -16.26 -41.70 10.62
N TYR A 149 -17.39 -41.65 9.89
CA TYR A 149 -18.08 -42.85 9.42
C TYR A 149 -17.17 -43.72 8.55
N GLY A 150 -16.44 -43.12 7.60
CA GLY A 150 -15.50 -43.87 6.77
C GLY A 150 -14.38 -44.56 7.54
N LEU A 151 -13.88 -43.92 8.60
CA LEU A 151 -12.89 -44.55 9.48
C LEU A 151 -13.50 -45.66 10.35
N ALA A 152 -14.74 -45.50 10.82
CA ALA A 152 -15.46 -46.55 11.53
C ALA A 152 -15.72 -47.75 10.61
N LEU A 153 -16.16 -47.52 9.38
CA LEU A 153 -16.34 -48.55 8.36
C LEU A 153 -15.03 -49.28 8.07
N TRP A 154 -13.91 -48.55 7.97
CA TRP A 154 -12.58 -49.14 7.84
C TRP A 154 -12.18 -50.01 9.04
N LEU A 155 -12.49 -49.60 10.28
CA LEU A 155 -12.24 -50.40 11.49
C LEU A 155 -13.01 -51.72 11.45
N VAL A 156 -14.28 -51.70 11.02
CA VAL A 156 -15.14 -52.90 10.91
C VAL A 156 -14.61 -53.88 9.87
N HIS A 157 -14.09 -53.35 8.75
CA HIS A 157 -13.53 -54.13 7.64
C HIS A 157 -12.03 -54.41 7.78
N LEU A 158 -11.44 -54.10 8.93
CA LEU A 158 -10.03 -54.34 9.16
C LEU A 158 -9.76 -55.85 9.10
N ARG A 159 -8.81 -56.26 8.25
CA ARG A 159 -8.48 -57.67 8.11
C ARG A 159 -7.83 -58.18 9.40
N PRO A 160 -8.16 -59.41 9.85
CA PRO A 160 -7.46 -60.01 10.97
C PRO A 160 -5.96 -60.07 10.69
N ILE A 161 -5.13 -59.83 11.70
CA ILE A 161 -3.69 -59.91 11.59
C ILE A 161 -3.19 -60.84 12.69
N GLN A 162 -2.41 -61.87 12.34
CA GLN A 162 -1.63 -62.61 13.33
C GLN A 162 -0.28 -61.90 13.51
N PRO A 163 -0.02 -61.28 14.68
CA PRO A 163 1.18 -60.48 14.86
C PRO A 163 2.41 -61.38 15.07
N LYS A 164 3.45 -61.21 14.25
CA LYS A 164 4.79 -61.77 14.51
C LYS A 164 5.58 -60.92 15.52
N SER A 165 5.30 -59.60 15.59
CA SER A 165 5.83 -58.67 16.60
C SER A 165 4.96 -57.39 16.69
N PRO A 166 5.03 -56.62 17.80
CA PRO A 166 4.22 -55.40 17.99
C PRO A 166 4.49 -54.30 16.94
N ASP A 167 5.73 -54.18 16.47
CA ASP A 167 6.09 -53.16 15.47
C ASP A 167 5.59 -53.52 14.07
N LYS A 168 5.62 -54.81 13.71
CA LYS A 168 5.06 -55.30 12.44
C LYS A 168 3.53 -55.22 12.42
N GLU A 169 2.89 -55.38 13.57
CA GLU A 169 1.46 -55.15 13.74
C GLU A 169 1.08 -53.69 13.49
N ARG A 170 1.84 -52.75 14.08
CA ARG A 170 1.68 -51.30 13.85
C ARG A 170 1.82 -50.94 12.38
N GLU A 171 2.85 -51.46 11.72
CA GLU A 171 3.14 -51.22 10.30
C GLU A 171 2.02 -51.77 9.40
N ALA A 172 1.51 -52.97 9.68
CA ALA A 172 0.43 -53.59 8.92
C ALA A 172 -0.91 -52.83 9.04
N ILE A 173 -1.28 -52.40 10.26
CA ILE A 173 -2.48 -51.59 10.50
C ILE A 173 -2.35 -50.22 9.82
N ALA A 174 -1.18 -49.57 9.93
CA ALA A 174 -0.90 -48.30 9.28
C ALA A 174 -0.95 -48.41 7.74
N GLY A 175 -0.41 -49.48 7.16
CA GLY A 175 -0.44 -49.74 5.72
C GLY A 175 -1.84 -50.00 5.18
N GLN A 176 -2.72 -50.65 5.93
CA GLN A 176 -4.14 -50.81 5.57
C GLN A 176 -4.89 -49.46 5.62
N LEU A 177 -4.61 -48.63 6.63
CA LEU A 177 -5.19 -47.28 6.73
C LEU A 177 -4.76 -46.37 5.58
N GLN A 178 -3.46 -46.39 5.24
CA GLN A 178 -2.92 -45.60 4.13
C GLN A 178 -3.56 -45.96 2.80
N ARG A 179 -3.74 -47.26 2.50
CA ARG A 179 -4.43 -47.72 1.29
C ARG A 179 -5.88 -47.24 1.22
N HIS A 180 -6.61 -47.33 2.33
CA HIS A 180 -7.99 -46.86 2.43
C HIS A 180 -8.11 -45.34 2.20
N LEU A 181 -7.17 -44.56 2.74
CA LEU A 181 -7.16 -43.10 2.55
C LEU A 181 -6.77 -42.70 1.11
N ARG A 182 -5.84 -43.43 0.47
CA ARG A 182 -5.35 -43.15 -0.89
C ARG A 182 -6.46 -43.32 -1.94
N GLN A 183 -7.23 -44.40 -1.86
CA GLN A 183 -8.38 -44.66 -2.74
C GLN A 183 -9.49 -43.59 -2.63
N ARG A 184 -9.58 -42.87 -1.51
CA ARG A 184 -10.55 -41.76 -1.33
C ARG A 184 -10.05 -40.40 -1.83
N LEU A 185 -8.73 -40.21 -1.97
CA LEU A 185 -8.12 -38.95 -2.39
C LEU A 185 -8.05 -38.80 -3.92
N GLU A 186 -7.92 -39.91 -4.65
CA GLU A 186 -7.87 -39.92 -6.13
C GLU A 186 -9.17 -39.45 -6.81
N ASN A 187 -10.30 -39.39 -6.09
CA ASN A 187 -11.58 -38.86 -6.59
C ASN A 187 -11.75 -37.32 -6.43
N THR A 188 -10.66 -36.57 -6.23
CA THR A 188 -10.70 -35.10 -6.17
C THR A 188 -9.87 -34.44 -7.26
N ALA A 189 -10.38 -34.48 -8.50
CA ALA A 189 -9.85 -33.85 -9.72
C ALA A 189 -9.85 -32.30 -9.70
N TYR A 190 -9.75 -31.67 -8.52
CA TYR A 190 -9.81 -30.21 -8.36
C TYR A 190 -8.42 -29.56 -8.22
N LEU A 191 -7.37 -30.35 -7.96
CA LEU A 191 -6.02 -29.83 -7.73
C LEU A 191 -5.12 -29.84 -8.98
N GLU A 192 -5.43 -30.67 -9.98
CA GLU A 192 -4.68 -30.70 -11.25
C GLU A 192 -5.04 -29.52 -12.17
N GLY A 193 -6.32 -29.20 -12.32
CA GLY A 193 -6.76 -28.08 -13.17
C GLY A 193 -6.36 -26.66 -12.68
N LEU A 194 -6.01 -26.53 -11.40
CA LEU A 194 -5.54 -25.26 -10.82
C LEU A 194 -4.02 -25.06 -10.96
N ALA A 195 -3.26 -26.13 -11.20
CA ALA A 195 -1.83 -26.05 -11.44
C ALA A 195 -1.52 -25.63 -12.89
N ASP A 196 -2.29 -26.14 -13.86
CA ASP A 196 -2.12 -25.79 -15.29
C ASP A 196 -2.55 -24.36 -15.60
N ALA A 197 -3.58 -23.82 -14.93
CA ALA A 197 -4.05 -22.45 -15.14
C ALA A 197 -3.11 -21.36 -14.58
N VAL A 198 -2.11 -21.73 -13.77
CA VAL A 198 -1.18 -20.79 -13.10
C VAL A 198 0.20 -20.76 -13.81
N GLY A 199 0.32 -21.45 -14.94
CA GLY A 199 1.52 -21.52 -15.77
C GLY A 199 2.03 -20.15 -16.25
N ASP A 200 1.14 -19.18 -16.47
CA ASP A 200 1.49 -17.93 -17.18
C ASP A 200 1.73 -16.70 -16.27
N PHE A 201 1.66 -16.85 -14.95
CA PHE A 201 1.75 -15.70 -14.04
C PHE A 201 3.16 -15.44 -13.45
N PRO A 202 3.52 -14.16 -13.13
CA PRO A 202 4.81 -13.77 -12.58
C PRO A 202 5.21 -14.50 -11.29
N TRP A 203 6.53 -14.59 -11.04
CA TRP A 203 7.13 -15.43 -9.99
C TRP A 203 6.63 -15.18 -8.55
N TRP A 204 6.17 -13.98 -8.23
CA TRP A 204 5.61 -13.65 -6.90
C TRP A 204 4.19 -14.19 -6.69
N VAL A 205 3.42 -14.34 -7.78
CA VAL A 205 2.13 -15.08 -7.77
C VAL A 205 2.41 -16.58 -7.58
N ARG A 206 3.45 -17.11 -8.24
CA ARG A 206 3.93 -18.50 -8.06
C ARG A 206 4.43 -18.80 -6.64
N LEU A 207 5.00 -17.81 -5.95
CA LEU A 207 5.44 -17.97 -4.57
C LEU A 207 4.23 -18.08 -3.62
N SER A 208 3.19 -17.29 -3.85
CA SER A 208 1.93 -17.40 -3.10
C SER A 208 1.22 -18.75 -3.34
N SER A 209 1.24 -19.27 -4.58
CA SER A 209 0.63 -20.56 -4.91
C SER A 209 1.42 -21.79 -4.40
N ARG A 210 2.70 -21.64 -4.02
CA ARG A 210 3.50 -22.71 -3.38
C ARG A 210 3.43 -22.70 -1.85
N ILE A 211 3.19 -21.53 -1.24
CA ILE A 211 3.12 -21.38 0.22
C ILE A 211 1.70 -21.67 0.74
N VAL A 212 0.66 -21.31 -0.01
CA VAL A 212 -0.75 -21.53 0.35
C VAL A 212 -1.13 -23.02 0.47
N PRO A 213 -0.66 -23.95 -0.38
CA PRO A 213 -0.93 -25.39 -0.21
C PRO A 213 -0.22 -25.98 1.01
N ARG A 214 0.98 -25.48 1.35
CA ARG A 214 1.75 -25.95 2.52
C ARG A 214 1.14 -25.48 3.83
N LEU A 215 0.70 -24.23 3.90
CA LEU A 215 -0.12 -23.73 5.01
C LEU A 215 -1.48 -24.41 5.04
N GLY A 216 -2.09 -24.72 3.88
CA GLY A 216 -3.31 -25.50 3.76
C GLY A 216 -3.15 -26.96 4.25
N LEU A 217 -2.00 -27.59 4.04
CA LEU A 217 -1.65 -28.91 4.55
C LEU A 217 -1.35 -28.90 6.06
N LEU A 218 -0.71 -27.83 6.58
CA LEU A 218 -0.54 -27.60 8.01
C LEU A 218 -1.89 -27.33 8.70
N PHE A 219 -2.77 -26.56 8.07
CA PHE A 219 -4.15 -26.35 8.51
C PHE A 219 -4.95 -27.66 8.42
N MET A 220 -4.73 -28.49 7.39
CA MET A 220 -5.30 -29.84 7.27
C MET A 220 -4.83 -30.76 8.39
N ARG A 221 -3.53 -30.77 8.73
CA ARG A 221 -2.98 -31.49 9.90
C ARG A 221 -3.61 -31.03 11.22
N GLY A 222 -3.90 -29.73 11.38
CA GLY A 222 -4.67 -29.19 12.52
C GLY A 222 -6.14 -29.62 12.56
N THR A 223 -6.69 -30.09 11.43
CA THR A 223 -8.06 -30.59 11.28
C THR A 223 -8.19 -32.12 11.26
N TRP A 224 -7.11 -32.89 11.40
CA TRP A 224 -7.11 -34.35 11.62
C TRP A 224 -7.63 -34.70 13.04
N ARG A 225 -8.88 -34.33 13.30
CA ARG A 225 -9.65 -34.59 14.52
C ARG A 225 -10.25 -36.01 14.62
N PRO A 226 -10.48 -36.79 13.55
CA PRO A 226 -11.14 -38.08 13.67
C PRO A 226 -10.45 -39.07 14.62
N PRO A 227 -9.11 -39.28 14.58
CA PRO A 227 -8.46 -40.20 15.51
C PRO A 227 -8.60 -39.79 16.98
N ARG A 228 -8.64 -38.48 17.26
CA ARG A 228 -8.87 -37.94 18.62
C ARG A 228 -10.29 -38.15 19.12
N TRP A 229 -11.27 -38.25 18.22
CA TRP A 229 -12.65 -38.58 18.60
C TRP A 229 -12.76 -40.05 19.00
N PHE A 230 -12.22 -40.97 18.19
CA PHE A 230 -12.17 -42.40 18.51
C PHE A 230 -11.36 -42.71 19.77
N ALA A 231 -10.25 -42.00 20.00
CA ALA A 231 -9.47 -42.11 21.25
C ALA A 231 -10.28 -41.79 22.52
N ARG A 232 -11.33 -40.96 22.40
CA ARG A 232 -12.19 -40.53 23.52
C ARG A 232 -13.59 -41.16 23.47
N HIS A 233 -13.83 -42.05 22.51
CA HIS A 233 -15.13 -42.64 22.31
C HIS A 233 -15.42 -43.65 23.42
N ARG A 234 -16.68 -43.76 23.88
CA ARG A 234 -17.06 -44.59 25.04
C ARG A 234 -16.71 -46.07 24.91
N LEU A 235 -16.65 -46.57 23.67
CA LEU A 235 -16.28 -47.96 23.38
C LEU A 235 -14.76 -48.18 23.43
N ASN A 236 -13.95 -47.12 23.48
CA ASN A 236 -12.51 -47.21 23.58
C ASN A 236 -12.07 -47.27 25.05
N GLN A 237 -11.84 -48.47 25.57
CA GLN A 237 -11.36 -48.65 26.94
C GLN A 237 -9.85 -48.34 27.08
N ALA A 238 -9.09 -48.37 25.99
CA ALA A 238 -7.62 -48.26 25.98
C ALA A 238 -7.09 -46.83 25.73
N GLY A 239 -7.94 -45.89 25.32
CA GLY A 239 -7.60 -44.45 25.23
C GLY A 239 -6.84 -44.00 23.97
N SER A 240 -6.48 -44.92 23.06
CA SER A 240 -5.85 -44.59 21.77
C SER A 240 -6.60 -45.19 20.58
N PHE A 241 -6.56 -44.51 19.42
CA PHE A 241 -7.17 -45.04 18.19
C PHE A 241 -6.50 -46.33 17.70
N TYR A 242 -5.19 -46.46 17.94
CA TYR A 242 -4.42 -47.63 17.53
C TYR A 242 -4.87 -48.88 18.31
N ASP A 243 -5.10 -48.77 19.61
CA ASP A 243 -5.54 -49.90 20.42
C ASP A 243 -6.94 -50.37 20.04
N MET A 244 -7.83 -49.43 19.70
CA MET A 244 -9.14 -49.76 19.13
C MET A 244 -8.99 -50.47 17.77
N ALA A 245 -8.13 -50.01 16.87
CA ALA A 245 -7.86 -50.69 15.61
C ALA A 245 -7.29 -52.11 15.84
N ARG A 246 -6.38 -52.27 16.80
CA ARG A 246 -5.85 -53.58 17.20
C ARG A 246 -6.94 -54.52 17.70
N ASP A 247 -7.85 -54.04 18.55
CA ASP A 247 -8.97 -54.84 19.06
C ASP A 247 -9.89 -55.34 17.93
N PHE A 248 -10.09 -54.53 16.89
CA PHE A 248 -10.84 -54.93 15.69
C PHE A 248 -10.06 -55.89 14.77
N ALA A 249 -8.72 -55.78 14.73
CA ALA A 249 -7.82 -56.65 13.95
C ALA A 249 -7.50 -57.99 14.63
N ASN A 250 -7.77 -58.15 15.93
CA ASN A 250 -7.41 -59.35 16.67
C ASN A 250 -8.28 -60.55 16.23
N SER A 251 -7.64 -61.56 15.64
CA SER A 251 -8.29 -62.78 15.14
C SER A 251 -8.86 -63.67 16.25
N GLU A 252 -8.17 -63.81 17.39
CA GLU A 252 -8.62 -64.63 18.52
C GLU A 252 -9.93 -64.11 19.11
N LYS A 253 -10.06 -62.77 19.24
CA LYS A 253 -11.29 -62.12 19.70
C LYS A 253 -12.45 -62.23 18.69
N ARG A 254 -12.19 -62.60 17.44
CA ARG A 254 -13.17 -62.60 16.33
C ARG A 254 -13.66 -64.02 16.00
N CYS A 255 -12.76 -65.00 16.03
CA CYS A 255 -13.02 -66.37 15.55
C CYS A 255 -13.60 -67.33 16.62
N GLY A 256 -13.53 -67.00 17.92
CA GLY A 256 -13.98 -67.86 19.04
C GLY A 256 -15.29 -67.47 19.74
N LEU A 257 -16.05 -66.51 19.20
CA LEU A 257 -17.24 -65.95 19.88
C LEU A 257 -18.45 -66.88 19.81
N THR A 258 -19.17 -67.03 20.92
CA THR A 258 -20.50 -67.64 20.97
C THR A 258 -21.52 -66.80 20.20
N GLU A 259 -22.66 -67.39 19.80
CA GLU A 259 -23.69 -66.65 19.06
C GLU A 259 -24.25 -65.44 19.84
N ALA A 260 -24.27 -65.51 21.18
CA ALA A 260 -24.63 -64.39 22.04
C ALA A 260 -23.59 -63.25 21.98
N GLU A 261 -22.30 -63.58 22.05
CA GLU A 261 -21.22 -62.60 21.97
C GLU A 261 -21.10 -61.97 20.57
N ARG A 262 -21.38 -62.74 19.51
CA ARG A 262 -21.47 -62.19 18.14
C ARG A 262 -22.59 -61.18 18.01
N ARG A 263 -23.78 -61.45 18.59
CA ARG A 263 -24.89 -60.49 18.63
C ARG A 263 -24.49 -59.22 19.36
N GLN A 264 -23.86 -59.34 20.53
CA GLN A 264 -23.38 -58.20 21.31
C GLN A 264 -22.33 -57.38 20.54
N ARG A 265 -21.39 -58.03 19.83
CA ARG A 265 -20.39 -57.36 19.01
C ARG A 265 -21.02 -56.61 17.84
N ARG A 266 -22.03 -57.19 17.18
CA ARG A 266 -22.81 -56.51 16.12
C ARG A 266 -23.50 -55.25 16.65
N ASP A 267 -24.14 -55.32 17.81
CA ASP A 267 -24.79 -54.15 18.42
C ASP A 267 -23.79 -53.02 18.73
N VAL A 268 -22.58 -53.36 19.18
CA VAL A 268 -21.49 -52.41 19.44
C VAL A 268 -20.99 -51.77 18.14
N VAL A 269 -20.86 -52.56 17.07
CA VAL A 269 -20.46 -52.08 15.74
C VAL A 269 -21.51 -51.14 15.16
N ASP A 270 -22.79 -51.53 15.19
CA ASP A 270 -23.88 -50.70 14.70
C ASP A 270 -23.96 -49.37 15.46
N GLN A 271 -23.74 -49.40 16.78
CA GLN A 271 -23.66 -48.19 17.59
C GLN A 271 -22.47 -47.29 17.21
N LEU A 272 -21.29 -47.86 16.96
CA LEU A 272 -20.10 -47.10 16.53
C LEU A 272 -20.34 -46.42 15.17
N LEU A 273 -20.92 -47.14 14.21
CA LEU A 273 -21.22 -46.62 12.87
C LEU A 273 -22.23 -45.46 12.93
N VAL A 274 -23.31 -45.61 13.72
CA VAL A 274 -24.31 -44.54 13.92
C VAL A 274 -23.69 -43.32 14.63
N ASP A 275 -22.89 -43.53 15.67
CA ASP A 275 -22.24 -42.43 16.41
C ASP A 275 -21.25 -41.66 15.52
N ALA A 276 -20.50 -42.37 14.68
CA ALA A 276 -19.55 -41.78 13.73
C ALA A 276 -20.26 -40.99 12.62
N PHE A 277 -21.36 -41.53 12.08
CA PHE A 277 -22.23 -40.86 11.12
C PHE A 277 -22.79 -39.54 11.67
N LEU A 278 -23.36 -39.56 12.88
CA LEU A 278 -23.91 -38.36 13.52
C LEU A 278 -22.81 -37.34 13.88
N GLN A 279 -21.63 -37.81 14.30
CA GLN A 279 -20.51 -36.93 14.59
C GLN A 279 -20.05 -36.11 13.37
N ASP A 280 -20.05 -36.72 12.18
CA ASP A 280 -19.74 -36.01 10.94
C ASP A 280 -20.74 -34.86 10.68
N LEU A 281 -22.03 -35.11 10.93
CA LEU A 281 -23.07 -34.08 10.81
C LEU A 281 -22.90 -32.97 11.87
N ARG A 282 -22.56 -33.31 13.13
CA ARG A 282 -22.27 -32.33 14.20
C ARG A 282 -21.09 -31.43 13.83
N VAL A 283 -20.02 -32.00 13.29
CA VAL A 283 -18.84 -31.25 12.85
C VAL A 283 -19.20 -30.31 11.70
N ALA A 284 -19.96 -30.80 10.71
CA ALA A 284 -20.39 -30.00 9.57
C ALA A 284 -21.25 -28.77 9.94
N HIS A 285 -22.02 -28.85 11.04
CA HIS A 285 -22.97 -27.80 11.45
C HIS A 285 -22.50 -26.93 12.64
N ARG A 286 -21.26 -27.10 13.12
CA ARG A 286 -20.71 -26.38 14.30
C ARG A 286 -20.43 -24.88 14.04
N ARG A 287 -20.82 -23.98 14.97
CA ARG A 287 -20.68 -22.50 14.87
C ARG A 287 -19.40 -21.90 15.47
N ARG A 288 -18.58 -22.67 16.21
CA ARG A 288 -17.53 -22.15 17.12
C ARG A 288 -16.28 -21.50 16.45
N SER A 289 -16.26 -21.27 15.13
CA SER A 289 -15.12 -20.62 14.46
C SER A 289 -15.60 -19.43 13.63
N LEU A 290 -14.83 -18.33 13.66
CA LEU A 290 -15.03 -17.13 12.84
C LEU A 290 -15.16 -17.46 11.35
N PHE A 291 -14.52 -18.55 10.91
CA PHE A 291 -14.52 -19.05 9.52
C PHE A 291 -15.19 -20.43 9.35
N GLY A 292 -15.92 -20.94 10.35
CA GLY A 292 -16.46 -22.30 10.34
C GLY A 292 -17.54 -22.55 9.28
N ALA A 293 -17.44 -23.68 8.57
CA ALA A 293 -18.40 -24.11 7.53
C ALA A 293 -19.86 -24.13 8.01
N GLY A 294 -20.09 -24.41 9.29
CA GLY A 294 -21.42 -24.44 9.91
C GLY A 294 -22.15 -23.10 9.97
N ARG A 295 -21.47 -21.94 9.80
CA ARG A 295 -22.15 -20.63 9.67
C ARG A 295 -22.81 -20.42 8.29
N ARG A 296 -22.34 -21.15 7.27
CA ARG A 296 -22.83 -21.06 5.89
C ARG A 296 -23.98 -22.04 5.60
N ARG A 297 -24.20 -23.03 6.48
CA ARG A 297 -25.29 -24.02 6.37
C ARG A 297 -26.55 -23.52 7.08
N THR A 298 -27.56 -23.18 6.28
CA THR A 298 -28.87 -22.64 6.71
C THR A 298 -29.98 -23.69 6.73
N THR A 299 -29.70 -24.95 6.38
CA THR A 299 -30.64 -26.08 6.39
C THR A 299 -30.04 -27.30 7.10
N TYR A 300 -30.88 -28.12 7.75
CA TYR A 300 -30.52 -29.41 8.32
C TYR A 300 -30.82 -30.55 7.33
N PRO A 301 -29.97 -31.59 7.24
CA PRO A 301 -30.22 -32.75 6.38
C PRO A 301 -31.45 -33.56 6.83
N VAL A 302 -32.10 -34.22 5.88
CA VAL A 302 -33.30 -35.06 6.10
C VAL A 302 -33.00 -36.52 5.75
N LEU A 303 -33.33 -37.45 6.64
CA LEU A 303 -33.21 -38.89 6.41
C LEU A 303 -34.60 -39.54 6.48
N LEU A 304 -35.03 -40.15 5.39
CA LEU A 304 -36.25 -40.95 5.30
C LEU A 304 -35.88 -42.42 5.55
N VAL A 305 -36.49 -43.07 6.54
CA VAL A 305 -36.21 -44.46 6.93
C VAL A 305 -37.47 -45.31 6.80
N GLU A 306 -37.47 -46.27 5.87
CA GLU A 306 -38.56 -47.24 5.70
C GLU A 306 -38.57 -48.23 6.86
N SER A 307 -39.71 -48.41 7.53
CA SER A 307 -39.88 -49.39 8.61
C SER A 307 -40.26 -50.76 8.06
N ASP A 308 -39.46 -51.27 7.14
CA ASP A 308 -39.70 -52.52 6.39
C ASP A 308 -38.94 -53.73 6.95
N SER A 309 -38.05 -53.50 7.92
CA SER A 309 -37.17 -54.52 8.51
C SER A 309 -36.85 -54.25 9.97
N VAL A 310 -36.45 -55.33 10.67
CA VAL A 310 -35.95 -55.26 12.05
C VAL A 310 -34.72 -54.34 12.14
N GLN A 311 -33.86 -54.35 11.12
CA GLN A 311 -32.64 -53.54 11.06
C GLN A 311 -32.93 -52.05 10.82
N ALA A 312 -33.95 -51.70 10.04
CA ALA A 312 -34.38 -50.30 9.92
C ALA A 312 -34.95 -49.78 11.25
N ALA A 313 -35.74 -50.60 11.96
CA ALA A 313 -36.20 -50.26 13.31
C ALA A 313 -35.02 -50.13 14.30
N GLN A 314 -34.00 -50.98 14.17
CA GLN A 314 -32.76 -50.90 14.96
C GLN A 314 -31.98 -49.61 14.68
N LEU A 315 -31.85 -49.19 13.41
CA LEU A 315 -31.22 -47.93 13.03
C LEU A 315 -31.94 -46.72 13.66
N VAL A 316 -33.26 -46.69 13.62
CA VAL A 316 -34.06 -45.63 14.27
C VAL A 316 -33.83 -45.63 15.78
N ARG A 317 -33.84 -46.81 16.43
CA ARG A 317 -33.54 -46.95 17.87
C ARG A 317 -32.11 -46.51 18.23
N LEU A 318 -31.12 -46.81 17.40
CA LEU A 318 -29.73 -46.40 17.62
C LEU A 318 -29.57 -44.88 17.45
N ILE A 319 -30.21 -44.28 16.45
CA ILE A 319 -30.26 -42.83 16.25
C ILE A 319 -30.97 -42.14 17.43
N GLU A 320 -32.00 -42.76 17.99
CA GLU A 320 -32.66 -42.32 19.23
C GLU A 320 -31.70 -42.37 20.42
N LYS A 321 -31.01 -43.50 20.64
CA LYS A 321 -30.04 -43.68 21.73
C LYS A 321 -28.80 -42.82 21.61
N ALA A 322 -28.34 -42.49 20.40
CA ALA A 322 -27.15 -41.67 20.18
C ALA A 322 -27.31 -40.22 20.70
N GLY A 323 -28.55 -39.76 20.86
CA GLY A 323 -28.87 -38.51 21.56
C GLY A 323 -28.64 -38.55 23.07
N PHE A 324 -28.37 -39.72 23.65
CA PHE A 324 -28.10 -39.95 25.08
C PHE A 324 -26.59 -40.19 25.30
N VAL A 325 -25.84 -39.13 25.64
CA VAL A 325 -24.49 -39.26 26.19
C VAL A 325 -24.56 -39.12 27.72
N PRO A 326 -24.29 -40.19 28.50
CA PRO A 326 -24.21 -40.09 29.96
C PRO A 326 -23.11 -39.09 30.37
N GLY A 327 -23.43 -38.13 31.23
CA GLY A 327 -22.46 -37.16 31.77
C GLY A 327 -22.33 -35.82 31.04
N GLN A 328 -23.04 -35.58 29.94
CA GLN A 328 -23.09 -34.27 29.24
C GLN A 328 -24.48 -33.62 29.19
N ARG A 329 -25.44 -34.02 30.03
CA ARG A 329 -26.65 -33.22 30.25
C ARG A 329 -26.34 -32.01 31.13
N ARG A 330 -26.50 -30.80 30.58
CA ARG A 330 -27.13 -29.73 31.37
C ARG A 330 -28.63 -30.07 31.44
N PRO A 331 -29.29 -30.06 32.61
CA PRO A 331 -30.73 -30.30 32.69
C PRO A 331 -31.50 -29.35 31.75
N GLY A 332 -32.48 -29.87 30.99
CA GLY A 332 -33.39 -29.05 30.17
C GLY A 332 -32.99 -28.77 28.70
N HIS A 333 -32.15 -29.60 28.06
CA HIS A 333 -31.88 -29.48 26.62
C HIS A 333 -32.32 -30.69 25.77
N PRO A 334 -33.22 -30.48 24.79
CA PRO A 334 -33.73 -31.53 23.89
C PRO A 334 -32.69 -32.00 22.86
N ARG A 335 -33.00 -33.11 22.15
CA ARG A 335 -32.15 -33.71 21.09
C ARG A 335 -31.59 -32.66 20.13
N SER A 336 -30.26 -32.56 20.06
CA SER A 336 -29.52 -31.54 19.30
C SER A 336 -28.73 -32.12 18.12
N GLU A 337 -29.11 -33.29 17.61
CA GLU A 337 -28.47 -33.86 16.42
C GLU A 337 -28.92 -33.09 15.17
N PRO A 338 -28.00 -32.62 14.30
CA PRO A 338 -28.35 -31.87 13.10
C PRO A 338 -28.83 -32.81 11.98
N LEU A 339 -29.89 -33.58 12.25
CA LEU A 339 -30.51 -34.54 11.33
C LEU A 339 -32.01 -34.67 11.66
N LEU A 340 -32.86 -34.38 10.69
CA LEU A 340 -34.30 -34.64 10.78
C LEU A 340 -34.58 -36.04 10.22
N VAL A 341 -35.19 -36.91 11.01
CA VAL A 341 -35.54 -38.28 10.59
C VAL A 341 -37.04 -38.40 10.42
N VAL A 342 -37.49 -38.97 9.30
CA VAL A 342 -38.89 -39.29 9.05
C VAL A 342 -38.99 -40.78 8.77
N THR A 343 -39.86 -41.48 9.48
CA THR A 343 -40.05 -42.93 9.36
C THR A 343 -41.52 -43.30 9.36
N ASN A 344 -41.87 -44.46 8.81
CA ASN A 344 -43.25 -44.93 8.60
C ASN A 344 -43.55 -46.25 9.34
N PRO A 345 -43.48 -46.29 10.69
CA PRO A 345 -43.64 -47.53 11.45
C PRO A 345 -45.05 -48.11 11.32
N VAL A 346 -45.12 -49.43 11.10
CA VAL A 346 -46.35 -50.22 11.25
C VAL A 346 -46.44 -50.61 12.72
N THR A 347 -47.51 -50.22 13.43
CA THR A 347 -47.69 -50.56 14.85
C THR A 347 -49.03 -51.24 15.10
N ASP A 348 -49.01 -52.30 15.91
CA ASP A 348 -50.21 -53.04 16.35
C ASP A 348 -50.90 -52.35 17.54
N GLY A 349 -51.33 -51.10 17.35
CA GLY A 349 -52.40 -50.54 18.19
C GLY A 349 -52.03 -49.57 19.33
N SER A 350 -50.85 -48.94 19.35
CA SER A 350 -50.64 -47.77 20.23
C SER A 350 -51.33 -46.52 19.65
N PRO A 351 -52.24 -45.84 20.37
CA PRO A 351 -52.90 -44.64 19.88
C PRO A 351 -51.90 -43.48 19.80
N ALA A 352 -51.61 -43.01 18.58
CA ALA A 352 -50.96 -41.71 18.40
C ALA A 352 -51.98 -40.60 18.67
N PRO A 353 -51.68 -39.60 19.52
CA PRO A 353 -52.65 -38.58 19.90
C PRO A 353 -52.94 -37.55 18.79
N PHE A 354 -52.06 -37.41 17.79
CA PHE A 354 -52.16 -36.34 16.79
C PHE A 354 -52.35 -36.85 15.36
N ALA A 355 -53.20 -36.14 14.60
CA ALA A 355 -53.31 -36.26 13.16
C ALA A 355 -52.32 -35.30 12.46
N PRO A 356 -51.95 -35.53 11.17
CA PRO A 356 -51.06 -34.65 10.42
C PRO A 356 -51.52 -33.19 10.33
N GLY A 357 -52.83 -32.92 10.41
CA GLY A 357 -53.38 -31.56 10.45
C GLY A 357 -52.89 -30.76 11.66
N ASP A 358 -52.63 -31.43 12.78
CA ASP A 358 -52.20 -30.83 14.04
C ASP A 358 -50.68 -30.93 14.27
N ALA A 359 -49.91 -31.23 13.22
CA ALA A 359 -48.46 -31.49 13.31
C ALA A 359 -47.69 -30.37 14.03
N ARG A 360 -48.11 -29.11 13.91
CA ARG A 360 -47.50 -27.97 14.62
C ARG A 360 -47.72 -28.04 16.13
N MET A 361 -48.93 -28.38 16.56
CA MET A 361 -49.31 -28.53 17.96
C MET A 361 -48.60 -29.74 18.57
N ALA A 362 -48.60 -30.87 17.85
CA ALA A 362 -47.87 -32.07 18.22
C ALA A 362 -46.38 -31.77 18.49
N TYR A 363 -45.75 -30.95 17.64
CA TYR A 363 -44.36 -30.54 17.84
C TYR A 363 -44.16 -29.68 19.09
N GLN A 364 -45.09 -28.76 19.37
CA GLN A 364 -44.99 -27.88 20.54
C GLN A 364 -45.07 -28.68 21.84
N GLU A 365 -46.04 -29.58 21.95
CA GLU A 365 -46.19 -30.47 23.10
C GLU A 365 -44.97 -31.38 23.26
N TRP A 366 -44.53 -32.04 22.17
CA TRP A 366 -43.31 -32.84 22.20
C TRP A 366 -42.09 -32.03 22.64
N ALA A 367 -41.94 -30.80 22.15
CA ALA A 367 -40.81 -29.95 22.49
C ALA A 367 -40.87 -29.42 23.93
N GLU A 368 -42.06 -29.33 24.54
CA GLU A 368 -42.26 -29.00 25.95
C GLU A 368 -41.99 -30.19 26.85
N GLU A 369 -42.50 -31.38 26.52
CA GLU A 369 -42.18 -32.64 27.19
C GLU A 369 -40.66 -32.85 27.25
N GLN A 370 -39.97 -32.61 26.15
CA GLN A 370 -38.51 -32.76 26.09
C GLN A 370 -37.73 -31.72 26.91
N ARG A 371 -38.33 -30.57 27.24
CA ARG A 371 -37.72 -29.59 28.15
C ARG A 371 -37.90 -29.97 29.61
N HIS A 372 -39.01 -30.62 29.95
CA HIS A 372 -39.38 -30.97 31.34
C HIS A 372 -38.99 -32.39 31.75
N ALA A 373 -38.79 -33.33 30.81
CA ALA A 373 -38.46 -34.72 31.12
C ALA A 373 -37.00 -34.91 31.60
N SER A 374 -36.83 -35.22 32.89
CA SER A 374 -35.50 -35.42 33.49
C SER A 374 -34.77 -36.70 33.05
N ARG A 375 -35.43 -37.72 32.47
CA ARG A 375 -34.73 -38.96 32.02
C ARG A 375 -35.41 -39.80 30.90
N GLU A 376 -36.72 -39.72 30.66
CA GLU A 376 -37.45 -40.69 29.79
C GLU A 376 -38.43 -40.06 28.77
N GLY A 377 -38.13 -38.88 28.22
CA GLY A 377 -38.98 -38.25 27.19
C GLY A 377 -38.97 -39.03 25.86
N ARG A 378 -40.13 -39.22 25.22
CA ARG A 378 -40.27 -39.92 23.93
C ARG A 378 -39.53 -39.20 22.81
N SER A 379 -38.56 -39.84 22.14
CA SER A 379 -37.78 -39.18 21.07
C SER A 379 -38.52 -39.05 19.74
N THR A 380 -39.64 -39.77 19.61
CA THR A 380 -40.45 -39.84 18.40
C THR A 380 -41.71 -38.96 18.52
N LEU A 381 -41.93 -38.14 17.49
CA LEU A 381 -43.18 -37.42 17.25
C LEU A 381 -44.09 -38.32 16.40
N ALA A 382 -45.02 -39.02 17.03
CA ALA A 382 -45.93 -39.95 16.38
C ALA A 382 -47.15 -39.22 15.79
N LEU A 383 -47.37 -39.35 14.48
CA LEU A 383 -48.53 -38.81 13.76
C LEU A 383 -49.30 -39.96 13.10
N ARG A 384 -50.60 -40.09 13.40
CA ARG A 384 -51.44 -41.15 12.82
C ARG A 384 -51.99 -40.72 11.47
N LEU A 385 -51.60 -41.42 10.41
CA LEU A 385 -52.15 -41.17 9.09
C LEU A 385 -53.61 -41.67 9.04
N PRO A 386 -54.54 -40.88 8.45
CA PRO A 386 -55.92 -41.33 8.28
C PRO A 386 -55.97 -42.52 7.32
N VAL A 387 -56.91 -43.46 7.55
CA VAL A 387 -57.29 -44.47 6.54
C VAL A 387 -57.88 -43.70 5.36
N GLU A 388 -57.48 -44.04 4.13
CA GLU A 388 -57.89 -43.38 2.89
C GLU A 388 -59.33 -42.83 2.95
N THR A 389 -59.45 -41.51 2.84
CA THR A 389 -60.73 -40.86 2.59
C THR A 389 -60.64 -40.18 1.24
N GLU A 390 -61.58 -40.48 0.35
CA GLU A 390 -61.71 -39.98 -1.03
C GLU A 390 -61.89 -38.45 -1.15
N ARG A 391 -61.58 -37.66 -0.10
CA ARG A 391 -61.64 -36.20 -0.14
C ARG A 391 -60.25 -35.62 -0.38
N PRO A 392 -59.97 -35.09 -1.59
CA PRO A 392 -58.74 -34.37 -1.85
C PRO A 392 -58.65 -33.13 -0.94
N GLY A 393 -57.78 -33.17 0.09
CA GLY A 393 -57.42 -31.98 0.86
C GLY A 393 -56.77 -30.92 -0.05
N ASP A 394 -56.76 -29.64 0.37
CA ASP A 394 -56.37 -28.46 -0.42
C ASP A 394 -55.07 -28.62 -1.24
N TRP A 395 -55.20 -29.19 -2.44
CA TRP A 395 -54.10 -29.35 -3.40
C TRP A 395 -53.48 -28.01 -3.82
N ALA A 396 -54.30 -26.95 -3.81
CA ALA A 396 -53.85 -25.59 -4.08
C ALA A 396 -52.87 -25.05 -3.02
N GLU A 397 -52.92 -25.55 -1.78
CA GLU A 397 -51.99 -25.15 -0.72
C GLU A 397 -50.62 -25.84 -0.83
N LEU A 398 -50.55 -27.06 -1.38
CA LEU A 398 -49.30 -27.81 -1.54
C LEU A 398 -48.30 -27.05 -2.44
N GLY A 399 -48.77 -26.37 -3.48
CA GLY A 399 -47.93 -25.53 -4.34
C GLY A 399 -47.38 -24.28 -3.63
N ARG A 400 -47.95 -23.85 -2.49
CA ARG A 400 -47.49 -22.68 -1.71
C ARG A 400 -46.40 -23.03 -0.69
N VAL A 401 -46.16 -24.31 -0.43
CA VAL A 401 -45.11 -24.80 0.47
C VAL A 401 -43.81 -24.94 -0.33
N GLY A 402 -42.80 -24.13 -0.02
CA GLY A 402 -41.57 -24.08 -0.82
C GLY A 402 -40.41 -23.44 -0.08
N LEU A 403 -39.28 -24.15 -0.04
CA LEU A 403 -38.08 -23.72 0.68
C LEU A 403 -37.48 -22.41 0.10
N PRO A 404 -37.02 -21.46 0.93
CA PRO A 404 -36.59 -20.15 0.50
C PRO A 404 -35.29 -20.15 -0.34
N ARG A 405 -35.20 -19.21 -1.31
CA ARG A 405 -34.00 -18.95 -2.13
C ARG A 405 -32.88 -18.24 -1.33
N ARG A 406 -31.63 -18.55 -1.69
CA ARG A 406 -30.36 -18.08 -1.11
C ARG A 406 -30.29 -16.55 -0.98
N ARG A 407 -29.99 -16.03 0.23
CA ARG A 407 -29.41 -14.69 0.42
C ARG A 407 -27.91 -14.79 0.23
N LEU A 408 -27.35 -14.14 -0.80
CA LEU A 408 -25.91 -13.95 -0.90
C LEU A 408 -25.46 -13.06 0.28
N PRO A 409 -24.54 -13.50 1.15
CA PRO A 409 -24.03 -12.64 2.21
C PRO A 409 -23.14 -11.57 1.60
N TRP A 410 -23.62 -10.33 1.53
CA TRP A 410 -22.90 -9.14 1.04
C TRP A 410 -21.42 -9.05 1.47
N MET A 411 -21.06 -9.59 2.64
CA MET A 411 -19.67 -9.65 3.11
C MET A 411 -18.70 -10.48 2.23
N SER A 412 -19.18 -11.36 1.33
CA SER A 412 -18.29 -12.05 0.37
C SER A 412 -17.78 -11.15 -0.76
N SER A 413 -18.38 -9.98 -0.95
CA SER A 413 -17.99 -9.02 -2.00
C SER A 413 -17.15 -7.86 -1.46
N VAL A 414 -17.19 -7.58 -0.15
CA VAL A 414 -16.48 -6.43 0.46
C VAL A 414 -14.97 -6.65 0.53
N LEU A 415 -14.52 -7.85 0.91
CA LEU A 415 -13.09 -8.15 1.03
C LEU A 415 -12.31 -8.06 -0.30
N PRO A 416 -12.77 -8.68 -1.41
CA PRO A 416 -12.09 -8.53 -2.70
C PRO A 416 -12.16 -7.10 -3.22
N LEU A 417 -13.26 -6.37 -2.99
CA LEU A 417 -13.36 -4.96 -3.36
C LEU A 417 -12.32 -4.10 -2.63
N LEU A 418 -12.16 -4.27 -1.31
CA LEU A 418 -11.13 -3.56 -0.53
C LEU A 418 -9.72 -3.90 -1.01
N LEU A 419 -9.46 -5.14 -1.41
CA LEU A 419 -8.17 -5.55 -1.95
C LEU A 419 -7.90 -4.90 -3.32
N VAL A 420 -8.89 -4.86 -4.22
CA VAL A 420 -8.76 -4.16 -5.51
C VAL A 420 -8.58 -2.65 -5.31
N VAL A 421 -9.34 -2.04 -4.40
CA VAL A 421 -9.16 -0.62 -4.04
C VAL A 421 -7.76 -0.37 -3.50
N ALA A 422 -7.23 -1.22 -2.62
CA ALA A 422 -5.86 -1.07 -2.11
C ALA A 422 -4.80 -1.23 -3.22
N LEU A 423 -4.99 -2.19 -4.15
CA LEU A 423 -4.09 -2.42 -5.29
C LEU A 423 -4.06 -1.26 -6.30
N VAL A 424 -5.08 -0.40 -6.33
CA VAL A 424 -5.12 0.78 -7.22
C VAL A 424 -4.77 2.06 -6.46
N ALA A 425 -5.35 2.26 -5.27
CA ALA A 425 -5.20 3.49 -4.50
C ALA A 425 -3.78 3.70 -3.97
N VAL A 426 -3.08 2.63 -3.54
CA VAL A 426 -1.72 2.74 -3.03
C VAL A 426 -0.73 3.15 -4.13
N PRO A 427 -0.67 2.47 -5.30
CA PRO A 427 0.17 2.92 -6.40
C PRO A 427 -0.17 4.33 -6.89
N TRP A 428 -1.46 4.65 -6.97
CA TRP A 428 -1.89 5.98 -7.40
C TRP A 428 -1.46 7.08 -6.43
N ALA A 429 -1.65 6.87 -5.12
CA ALA A 429 -1.22 7.81 -4.08
C ALA A 429 0.31 7.97 -4.06
N ASN A 430 1.06 6.86 -4.13
CA ASN A 430 2.52 6.89 -4.17
C ASN A 430 3.04 7.56 -5.45
N GLY A 431 2.42 7.29 -6.59
CA GLY A 431 2.74 7.95 -7.86
C GLY A 431 2.59 9.48 -7.77
N ARG A 432 1.52 9.95 -7.11
CA ARG A 432 1.32 11.38 -6.82
C ARG A 432 2.34 11.96 -5.85
N ARG A 433 2.95 11.15 -4.99
CA ARG A 433 3.99 11.57 -4.03
C ARG A 433 5.42 11.33 -4.49
N CYS A 434 5.62 11.01 -5.77
CA CYS A 434 6.94 10.66 -6.30
C CYS A 434 7.62 9.51 -5.54
N GLU A 435 6.83 8.59 -4.98
CA GLU A 435 7.29 7.36 -4.32
C GLU A 435 7.15 6.13 -5.23
N ALA A 436 7.86 5.07 -4.88
CA ALA A 436 7.70 3.77 -5.54
C ALA A 436 6.29 3.21 -5.31
N TRP A 437 5.73 2.57 -6.34
CA TRP A 437 4.31 2.21 -6.43
C TRP A 437 3.77 1.30 -5.31
N TRP A 438 4.62 0.56 -4.59
CA TRP A 438 4.19 -0.42 -3.58
C TRP A 438 4.75 -0.17 -2.18
N TRP A 439 5.30 1.02 -1.95
CA TRP A 439 5.88 1.33 -0.64
C TRP A 439 4.85 1.85 0.37
N PRO A 440 5.03 1.53 1.66
CA PRO A 440 4.19 2.10 2.70
C PRO A 440 4.39 3.62 2.71
N MET A 441 3.27 4.37 2.80
CA MET A 441 3.30 5.84 2.81
C MET A 441 4.38 6.33 3.79
N THR A 442 5.41 6.99 3.28
CA THR A 442 6.45 7.57 4.14
C THR A 442 6.11 9.01 4.49
N GLY A 443 6.92 9.61 5.36
CA GLY A 443 6.82 11.01 5.71
C GLY A 443 7.28 11.98 4.63
N ASN A 444 7.51 11.53 3.38
CA ASN A 444 7.83 12.44 2.28
C ASN A 444 6.66 13.43 2.07
N THR A 445 6.98 14.64 1.63
CA THR A 445 5.97 15.67 1.34
C THR A 445 5.88 15.99 -0.14
N LEU A 446 6.53 15.20 -1.00
CA LEU A 446 6.64 15.50 -2.42
C LEU A 446 5.27 15.39 -3.10
N GLN A 447 5.06 16.24 -4.10
CA GLN A 447 3.89 16.24 -4.96
C GLN A 447 4.32 16.25 -6.42
N ARG A 448 3.72 15.37 -7.22
CA ARG A 448 3.97 15.31 -8.66
C ARG A 448 3.18 16.40 -9.37
N GLU A 449 3.89 17.31 -10.02
CA GLU A 449 3.33 18.41 -10.80
C GLU A 449 3.80 18.38 -12.25
N LYS A 450 3.18 19.18 -13.11
CA LYS A 450 3.55 19.28 -14.52
C LYS A 450 4.82 20.12 -14.70
N LEU A 451 5.73 19.68 -15.56
CA LEU A 451 6.91 20.44 -15.96
C LEU A 451 6.59 21.33 -17.17
N ASP A 452 6.05 20.73 -18.22
CA ASP A 452 5.62 21.40 -19.45
C ASP A 452 4.13 21.79 -19.44
N SER A 453 3.78 22.74 -20.32
CA SER A 453 2.38 23.14 -20.58
C SER A 453 1.53 21.99 -21.10
N ASP A 454 2.16 21.08 -21.84
CA ASP A 454 1.51 19.99 -22.56
C ASP A 454 1.19 18.82 -21.62
N GLY A 455 1.77 18.81 -20.41
CA GLY A 455 1.52 17.83 -19.37
C GLY A 455 2.13 16.45 -19.65
N THR A 456 3.03 16.36 -20.63
CA THR A 456 3.73 15.12 -21.00
C THR A 456 4.86 14.78 -20.05
N THR A 457 5.48 15.80 -19.45
CA THR A 457 6.56 15.64 -18.48
C THR A 457 6.13 16.13 -17.10
N THR A 458 6.57 15.41 -16.07
CA THR A 458 6.23 15.71 -14.67
C THR A 458 7.48 15.91 -13.84
N GLN A 459 7.38 16.74 -12.81
CA GLN A 459 8.41 17.02 -11.83
C GLN A 459 7.89 16.79 -10.41
N CYS A 460 8.80 16.63 -9.46
CA CYS A 460 8.48 16.40 -8.05
C CYS A 460 8.75 17.67 -7.25
N ILE A 461 7.71 18.21 -6.64
CA ILE A 461 7.70 19.50 -5.92
C ILE A 461 7.63 19.26 -4.42
N GLY A 462 8.34 20.06 -3.64
CA GLY A 462 8.32 20.02 -2.18
C GLY A 462 9.58 19.43 -1.56
N LEU A 463 9.49 19.09 -0.27
CA LEU A 463 10.62 18.67 0.55
C LEU A 463 10.85 17.16 0.47
N ALA A 464 12.06 16.78 0.08
CA ALA A 464 12.51 15.40 0.03
C ALA A 464 12.85 14.86 1.44
N ASP A 465 12.54 13.57 1.65
CA ASP A 465 13.02 12.82 2.81
C ASP A 465 14.46 12.28 2.56
N ASP A 466 14.95 11.39 3.40
CA ASP A 466 16.27 10.75 3.25
C ASP A 466 16.36 9.76 2.08
N ARG A 467 15.21 9.33 1.53
CA ARG A 467 15.09 8.27 0.53
C ARG A 467 14.97 8.80 -0.88
N HIS A 468 14.27 9.93 -1.06
CA HIS A 468 14.18 10.56 -2.37
C HIS A 468 15.52 11.19 -2.76
N ARG A 469 15.82 11.11 -4.06
CA ARG A 469 17.00 11.69 -4.70
C ARG A 469 16.54 12.37 -5.98
N PHE A 470 16.66 13.69 -6.04
CA PHE A 470 16.22 14.47 -7.18
C PHE A 470 17.03 14.15 -8.44
N PHE A 471 18.29 13.74 -8.28
CA PHE A 471 19.20 13.50 -9.40
C PHE A 471 19.51 12.01 -9.61
N ALA A 472 18.77 11.08 -8.99
CA ALA A 472 19.05 9.64 -9.17
C ALA A 472 19.03 9.18 -10.63
N GLY A 473 18.10 9.72 -11.43
CA GLY A 473 18.06 9.58 -12.89
C GLY A 473 18.71 10.76 -13.59
N ARG A 474 18.98 10.62 -14.90
CA ARG A 474 19.46 11.74 -15.72
C ARG A 474 18.39 12.83 -15.80
N PRO A 475 18.67 14.06 -15.34
CA PRO A 475 17.70 15.16 -15.47
C PRO A 475 17.42 15.47 -16.95
N PRO A 476 16.20 15.92 -17.30
CA PRO A 476 15.89 16.41 -18.65
C PRO A 476 16.87 17.51 -19.06
N HIS A 477 17.32 17.55 -20.31
CA HIS A 477 18.20 18.61 -20.86
C HIS A 477 19.61 18.75 -20.22
N ALA A 478 19.93 18.01 -19.17
CA ALA A 478 21.29 17.90 -18.65
C ALA A 478 22.12 16.94 -19.52
N ASP A 479 23.39 17.28 -19.74
CA ASP A 479 24.38 16.33 -20.26
C ASP A 479 24.81 15.32 -19.18
N ASP A 480 25.53 14.28 -19.59
CA ASP A 480 25.95 13.21 -18.67
C ASP A 480 26.96 13.70 -17.61
N GLU A 481 27.74 14.73 -17.93
CA GLU A 481 28.75 15.29 -17.04
C GLU A 481 28.10 16.05 -15.89
N VAL A 482 27.22 17.02 -16.19
CA VAL A 482 26.45 17.79 -15.21
C VAL A 482 25.55 16.87 -14.40
N ALA A 483 24.88 15.91 -15.04
CA ALA A 483 24.07 14.90 -14.32
C ALA A 483 24.91 14.04 -13.36
N GLY A 484 26.14 13.68 -13.75
CA GLY A 484 27.10 12.99 -12.88
C GLY A 484 27.50 13.83 -11.67
N LYS A 485 27.83 15.11 -11.89
CA LYS A 485 28.23 16.06 -10.84
C LYS A 485 27.09 16.36 -9.86
N LEU A 486 25.85 16.54 -10.34
CA LEU A 486 24.66 16.73 -9.51
C LEU A 486 24.39 15.53 -8.59
N ARG A 487 24.52 14.32 -9.12
CA ARG A 487 24.43 13.09 -8.30
C ARG A 487 25.51 13.03 -7.25
N ALA A 488 26.75 13.40 -7.61
CA ALA A 488 27.88 13.35 -6.69
C ALA A 488 27.71 14.31 -5.50
N VAL A 489 27.22 15.54 -5.75
CA VAL A 489 26.98 16.52 -4.68
C VAL A 489 25.76 16.16 -3.82
N GLU A 490 24.67 15.66 -4.42
CA GLU A 490 23.51 15.18 -3.65
C GLU A 490 23.88 13.98 -2.75
N GLU A 491 24.69 13.04 -3.25
CA GLU A 491 25.18 11.92 -2.43
C GLU A 491 26.16 12.40 -1.36
N LEU A 492 26.94 13.46 -1.60
CA LEU A 492 27.76 14.08 -0.56
C LEU A 492 26.89 14.64 0.57
N ILE A 493 25.86 15.43 0.25
CA ILE A 493 24.90 15.95 1.23
C ILE A 493 24.24 14.80 2.00
N ALA A 494 23.83 13.74 1.31
CA ALA A 494 23.23 12.57 1.93
C ALA A 494 24.20 11.85 2.90
N ARG A 495 25.47 11.71 2.53
CA ARG A 495 26.51 11.16 3.43
C ARG A 495 26.74 12.04 4.65
N THR A 496 26.80 13.36 4.45
CA THR A 496 26.99 14.33 5.54
C THR A 496 25.80 14.30 6.50
N ASN A 497 24.56 14.25 5.98
CA ASN A 497 23.35 14.06 6.80
C ASN A 497 23.40 12.79 7.64
N ARG A 498 23.86 11.66 7.08
CA ARG A 498 24.02 10.41 7.85
C ARG A 498 25.00 10.59 9.02
N LYS A 499 26.15 11.24 8.79
CA LYS A 499 27.13 11.51 9.85
C LYS A 499 26.58 12.38 10.98
N VAL A 500 25.74 13.38 10.65
CA VAL A 500 25.06 14.21 11.66
C VAL A 500 24.12 13.36 12.52
N LEU A 501 23.42 12.39 11.92
CA LEU A 501 22.48 11.51 12.61
C LEU A 501 23.14 10.35 13.39
N GLU A 502 24.42 10.05 13.15
CA GLU A 502 25.15 8.97 13.84
C GLU A 502 25.53 9.33 15.29
N HIS A 503 25.73 10.63 15.59
CA HIS A 503 26.15 11.11 16.92
C HIS A 503 25.14 12.09 17.56
N PRO A 504 23.84 11.76 17.66
CA PRO A 504 22.80 12.70 18.11
C PRO A 504 22.78 12.90 19.64
N HIS A 505 23.57 12.14 20.40
CA HIS A 505 23.53 12.08 21.87
C HIS A 505 24.85 12.45 22.56
N GLU A 506 25.84 12.98 21.82
CA GLU A 506 26.95 13.66 22.48
C GLU A 506 26.40 14.87 23.25
N ALA A 507 26.74 14.98 24.53
CA ALA A 507 26.26 16.06 25.39
C ALA A 507 26.50 17.42 24.68
N ASP A 508 25.43 18.22 24.60
CA ASP A 508 25.38 19.56 23.97
C ASP A 508 25.36 19.65 22.43
N ARG A 509 25.34 18.53 21.66
CA ARG A 509 25.18 18.56 20.20
C ARG A 509 23.74 18.35 19.75
N HIS A 510 23.11 19.42 19.28
CA HIS A 510 21.70 19.40 18.83
C HIS A 510 21.64 19.73 17.35
N PRO A 511 21.31 18.77 16.46
CA PRO A 511 21.27 19.02 15.03
C PRO A 511 20.11 19.95 14.68
N VAL A 512 20.37 20.86 13.74
CA VAL A 512 19.37 21.79 13.20
C VAL A 512 19.07 21.45 11.75
N THR A 513 17.80 21.49 11.35
CA THR A 513 17.44 21.22 9.96
C THR A 513 17.35 22.51 9.17
N ILE A 514 18.13 22.59 8.09
CA ILE A 514 18.08 23.66 7.10
C ILE A 514 17.54 23.06 5.81
N VAL A 515 16.59 23.74 5.18
CA VAL A 515 16.04 23.32 3.90
C VAL A 515 16.64 24.18 2.79
N TYR A 516 17.28 23.56 1.80
CA TYR A 516 17.62 24.21 0.54
C TYR A 516 16.43 24.11 -0.41
N LEU A 517 15.71 25.23 -0.61
CA LEU A 517 14.60 25.33 -1.55
C LEU A 517 15.08 26.03 -2.82
N SER A 518 15.06 25.37 -3.97
CA SER A 518 15.50 25.98 -5.25
C SER A 518 14.89 25.26 -6.46
N THR A 519 15.35 25.60 -7.67
CA THR A 519 14.98 24.94 -8.93
C THR A 519 15.83 23.68 -9.13
N LEU A 520 15.40 22.55 -8.54
CA LEU A 520 16.08 21.25 -8.71
C LEU A 520 15.62 20.50 -9.98
N THR A 521 14.60 21.03 -10.66
CA THR A 521 14.23 20.67 -12.03
C THR A 521 14.34 21.92 -12.88
N ASN A 522 15.01 21.84 -14.04
CA ASN A 522 15.19 22.95 -14.95
C ASN A 522 14.96 22.49 -16.39
N THR A 523 14.53 23.39 -17.26
CA THR A 523 14.42 23.11 -18.71
C THR A 523 15.68 23.47 -19.50
N THR A 524 16.67 24.10 -18.87
CA THR A 524 17.93 24.53 -19.51
C THR A 524 19.15 23.95 -18.80
N LEU A 525 20.26 23.77 -19.54
CA LEU A 525 21.53 23.30 -18.99
C LEU A 525 22.09 24.29 -17.96
N GLY A 526 22.00 25.60 -18.24
CA GLY A 526 22.45 26.67 -17.34
C GLY A 526 21.77 26.59 -15.97
N GLY A 527 20.46 26.36 -15.93
CA GLY A 527 19.73 26.17 -14.66
C GLY A 527 20.26 25.00 -13.82
N TYR A 528 20.66 23.89 -14.45
CA TYR A 528 21.29 22.77 -13.75
C TYR A 528 22.71 23.06 -13.28
N GLN A 529 23.51 23.79 -14.07
CA GLN A 529 24.84 24.25 -13.66
C GLN A 529 24.76 25.22 -12.48
N ALA A 530 23.80 26.15 -12.50
CA ALA A 530 23.52 27.06 -11.41
C ALA A 530 23.18 26.31 -10.11
N ALA A 531 22.25 25.35 -10.17
CA ALA A 531 21.89 24.52 -9.02
C ALA A 531 23.07 23.68 -8.52
N LEU A 532 23.90 23.15 -9.43
CA LEU A 532 25.10 22.38 -9.09
C LEU A 532 26.09 23.21 -8.28
N GLU A 533 26.46 24.41 -8.74
CA GLU A 533 27.45 25.24 -8.05
C GLU A 533 26.96 25.68 -6.67
N GLU A 534 25.69 26.07 -6.56
CA GLU A 534 25.11 26.44 -5.26
C GLU A 534 25.09 25.25 -4.28
N LEU A 535 24.71 24.05 -4.76
CA LEU A 535 24.75 22.82 -3.97
C LEU A 535 26.17 22.45 -3.52
N ARG A 536 27.20 22.72 -4.33
CA ARG A 536 28.61 22.49 -3.93
C ARG A 536 28.97 23.37 -2.74
N GLY A 537 28.66 24.66 -2.81
CA GLY A 537 28.86 25.60 -1.69
C GLY A 537 28.19 25.14 -0.40
N LEU A 538 26.90 24.81 -0.51
CA LEU A 538 26.11 24.30 0.61
C LEU A 538 26.66 22.97 1.17
N ALA A 539 27.08 22.04 0.32
CA ALA A 539 27.63 20.77 0.77
C ALA A 539 28.95 20.96 1.56
N LEU A 540 29.82 21.86 1.10
CA LEU A 540 31.07 22.17 1.78
C LEU A 540 30.83 22.89 3.12
N GLY A 541 29.94 23.90 3.15
CA GLY A 541 29.56 24.57 4.39
C GLY A 541 28.91 23.61 5.39
N GLN A 542 28.13 22.65 4.91
CA GLN A 542 27.53 21.61 5.75
C GLN A 542 28.61 20.69 6.35
N GLN A 543 29.61 20.28 5.57
CA GLN A 543 30.72 19.48 6.07
C GLN A 543 31.49 20.21 7.17
N GLN A 544 31.71 21.52 7.00
CA GLN A 544 32.36 22.34 8.01
C GLN A 544 31.54 22.45 9.31
N ALA A 545 30.21 22.43 9.20
CA ALA A 545 29.32 22.43 10.35
C ALA A 545 29.32 21.10 11.15
N LEU A 546 29.90 20.00 10.62
CA LEU A 546 29.86 18.69 11.27
C LEU A 546 30.46 18.69 12.68
N THR A 547 31.56 19.41 12.90
CA THR A 547 32.28 19.42 14.18
C THR A 547 31.75 20.46 15.16
N THR A 548 30.72 21.22 14.78
CA THR A 548 30.14 22.26 15.63
C THR A 548 29.17 21.67 16.66
N GLN A 549 28.79 22.49 17.65
CA GLN A 549 27.77 22.14 18.63
C GLN A 549 26.33 22.17 18.07
N ALA A 550 26.14 22.66 16.84
CA ALA A 550 24.86 22.73 16.13
C ALA A 550 25.03 22.19 14.70
N PRO A 551 25.30 20.89 14.53
CA PRO A 551 25.53 20.33 13.20
C PRO A 551 24.29 20.47 12.31
N ILE A 552 24.52 20.67 11.01
CA ILE A 552 23.46 21.01 10.06
C ILE A 552 22.97 19.76 9.31
N LEU A 553 21.67 19.48 9.43
CA LEU A 553 20.93 18.57 8.56
C LEU A 553 20.40 19.35 7.35
N LEU A 554 21.02 19.18 6.19
CA LEU A 554 20.62 19.87 4.96
C LEU A 554 19.60 19.02 4.19
N ARG A 555 18.37 19.51 4.04
CA ARG A 555 17.31 18.85 3.28
C ARG A 555 17.05 19.57 1.98
N LEU A 556 16.82 18.84 0.89
CA LEU A 556 16.58 19.42 -0.43
C LEU A 556 15.07 19.55 -0.68
N ALA A 557 14.67 20.70 -1.21
CA ALA A 557 13.30 20.96 -1.64
C ALA A 557 13.29 21.58 -3.04
N ASN A 558 12.37 21.11 -3.87
CA ASN A 558 12.22 21.61 -5.24
C ASN A 558 11.00 22.52 -5.36
N GLY A 559 11.22 23.77 -5.75
CA GLY A 559 10.17 24.72 -6.13
C GLY A 559 9.68 24.54 -7.57
N GLY A 560 10.29 23.61 -8.30
CA GLY A 560 10.03 23.35 -9.71
C GLY A 560 10.78 24.30 -10.64
N ASP A 561 10.70 24.02 -11.94
CA ASP A 561 11.30 24.88 -12.97
C ASP A 561 10.88 26.35 -12.80
N GLN A 562 11.88 27.24 -12.82
CA GLN A 562 11.71 28.68 -12.60
C GLN A 562 10.94 29.04 -11.31
N MET A 563 10.97 28.19 -10.29
CA MET A 563 10.22 28.35 -9.03
C MET A 563 8.69 28.47 -9.22
N ARG A 564 8.15 27.94 -10.34
CA ARG A 564 6.71 28.04 -10.65
C ARG A 564 5.81 27.48 -9.55
N TYR A 565 6.27 26.49 -8.80
CA TYR A 565 5.54 25.88 -7.68
C TYR A 565 6.16 26.23 -6.32
N GLY A 566 6.91 27.33 -6.22
CA GLY A 566 7.58 27.76 -5.00
C GLY A 566 6.64 27.86 -3.80
N GLY A 567 5.48 28.50 -3.94
CA GLY A 567 4.47 28.57 -2.88
C GLY A 567 3.95 27.20 -2.42
N THR A 568 3.78 26.25 -3.35
CA THR A 568 3.39 24.87 -3.01
C THR A 568 4.50 24.16 -2.25
N ALA A 569 5.76 24.28 -2.71
CA ALA A 569 6.90 23.71 -2.00
C ALA A 569 7.05 24.30 -0.59
N ALA A 570 6.87 25.61 -0.42
CA ALA A 570 6.90 26.29 0.87
C ALA A 570 5.80 25.79 1.81
N ARG A 571 4.56 25.59 1.34
CA ARG A 571 3.48 25.00 2.15
C ARG A 571 3.84 23.59 2.63
N LEU A 572 4.50 22.80 1.79
CA LEU A 572 4.93 21.45 2.15
C LEU A 572 6.07 21.45 3.17
N ILE A 573 6.99 22.41 3.06
CA ILE A 573 8.05 22.66 4.06
C ILE A 573 7.43 23.10 5.39
N ALA A 574 6.55 24.10 5.38
CA ALA A 574 5.82 24.60 6.54
C ALA A 574 5.10 23.47 7.31
N ASN A 575 4.32 22.66 6.60
CA ASN A 575 3.61 21.52 7.19
C ASN A 575 4.54 20.45 7.80
N ALA A 576 5.80 20.40 7.39
CA ALA A 576 6.80 19.47 7.90
C ALA A 576 7.77 20.10 8.92
N ALA A 577 7.72 21.42 9.12
CA ALA A 577 8.74 22.19 9.84
C ALA A 577 8.88 21.73 11.29
N ASP A 578 7.78 21.64 12.03
CA ASP A 578 7.77 21.19 13.42
C ASP A 578 8.30 19.77 13.58
N ARG A 579 7.85 18.86 12.72
CA ARG A 579 8.25 17.44 12.77
C ARG A 579 9.74 17.24 12.45
N LEU A 580 10.29 18.06 11.57
CA LEU A 580 11.68 17.96 11.11
C LEU A 580 12.62 18.94 11.81
N ASN A 581 12.12 19.75 12.74
CA ASN A 581 12.86 20.84 13.39
C ASN A 581 13.55 21.76 12.36
N VAL A 582 12.78 22.22 11.35
CA VAL A 582 13.28 23.16 10.34
C VAL A 582 13.49 24.52 11.00
N VAL A 583 14.74 24.99 11.00
CA VAL A 583 15.10 26.28 11.61
C VAL A 583 15.29 27.39 10.57
N ALA A 584 15.56 27.03 9.31
CA ALA A 584 15.74 27.98 8.22
C ALA A 584 15.50 27.34 6.85
N VAL A 585 15.19 28.19 5.88
CA VAL A 585 15.26 27.89 4.45
C VAL A 585 16.38 28.72 3.83
N VAL A 586 17.17 28.12 2.95
CA VAL A 586 18.23 28.80 2.18
C VAL A 586 18.01 28.59 0.68
N GLY A 587 18.53 29.50 -0.14
CA GLY A 587 18.54 29.38 -1.61
C GLY A 587 17.53 30.28 -2.30
N LEU A 588 16.47 29.68 -2.84
CA LEU A 588 15.35 30.23 -3.61
C LEU A 588 15.57 30.37 -5.13
N GLY A 589 16.80 30.23 -5.62
CA GLY A 589 17.15 30.05 -7.03
C GLY A 589 16.94 31.27 -7.95
N VAL A 590 15.70 31.77 -8.07
CA VAL A 590 15.32 32.85 -8.99
C VAL A 590 14.30 33.81 -8.39
N SER A 591 14.46 35.11 -8.65
CA SER A 591 13.54 36.17 -8.20
C SER A 591 12.27 36.25 -9.07
N ARG A 592 11.39 35.27 -8.92
CA ARG A 592 10.09 35.22 -9.61
C ARG A 592 8.93 35.27 -8.62
N ARG A 593 7.71 35.48 -9.13
CA ARG A 593 6.50 35.51 -8.30
C ARG A 593 6.26 34.24 -7.48
N GLY A 594 6.56 33.06 -8.03
CA GLY A 594 6.47 31.80 -7.28
C GLY A 594 7.42 31.75 -6.07
N THR A 595 8.54 32.46 -6.14
CA THR A 595 9.47 32.67 -5.02
C THR A 595 8.92 33.67 -4.01
N GLU A 596 8.32 34.77 -4.46
CA GLU A 596 7.62 35.71 -3.57
C GLU A 596 6.52 35.00 -2.76
N GLU A 597 5.73 34.13 -3.41
CA GLU A 597 4.72 33.31 -2.72
C GLU A 597 5.37 32.37 -1.70
N ALA A 598 6.49 31.73 -2.05
CA ALA A 598 7.24 30.86 -1.13
C ALA A 598 7.68 31.61 0.13
N ILE A 599 8.27 32.79 -0.06
CA ILE A 599 8.75 33.67 1.01
C ILE A 599 7.60 34.05 1.95
N ARG A 600 6.45 34.50 1.40
CA ARG A 600 5.28 34.88 2.21
C ARG A 600 4.70 33.71 3.02
N VAL A 601 4.69 32.50 2.45
CA VAL A 601 4.25 31.29 3.17
C VAL A 601 5.18 30.99 4.34
N LEU A 602 6.50 31.07 4.15
CA LEU A 602 7.48 30.79 5.20
C LEU A 602 7.50 31.87 6.29
N ASP A 603 7.25 33.13 5.94
CA ASP A 603 7.07 34.25 6.88
C ASP A 603 5.87 34.02 7.81
N GLY A 604 4.74 33.56 7.28
CA GLY A 604 3.55 33.20 8.06
C GLY A 604 3.83 32.15 9.14
N GLU A 605 4.80 31.27 8.92
CA GLU A 605 5.25 30.23 9.86
C GLU A 605 6.49 30.62 10.67
N ARG A 606 6.96 31.88 10.55
CA ARG A 606 8.16 32.40 11.23
C ARG A 606 9.42 31.58 10.95
N ILE A 607 9.56 31.08 9.72
CA ILE A 607 10.75 30.35 9.26
C ILE A 607 11.67 31.35 8.54
N PRO A 608 12.85 31.67 9.10
CA PRO A 608 13.86 32.49 8.44
C PRO A 608 14.22 31.94 7.08
N THR A 609 14.29 32.83 6.09
CA THR A 609 14.64 32.48 4.72
C THR A 609 15.82 33.32 4.27
N LEU A 610 16.94 32.69 3.92
CA LEU A 610 18.15 33.35 3.43
C LEU A 610 18.28 33.13 1.92
N ALA A 611 18.10 34.19 1.14
CA ALA A 611 18.37 34.17 -0.29
C ALA A 611 19.88 34.20 -0.56
N THR A 612 20.38 33.20 -1.28
CA THR A 612 21.79 33.10 -1.67
C THR A 612 22.14 34.13 -2.74
N LEU A 613 21.36 34.20 -3.82
CA LEU A 613 21.69 34.93 -5.05
C LEU A 613 20.56 35.86 -5.54
N LEU A 614 19.47 35.99 -4.79
CA LEU A 614 18.34 36.82 -5.22
C LEU A 614 18.58 38.27 -4.83
N THR A 615 18.67 39.13 -5.83
CA THR A 615 18.94 40.56 -5.70
C THR A 615 17.68 41.43 -5.72
N ALA A 616 16.51 40.87 -6.05
CA ALA A 616 15.29 41.65 -6.23
C ALA A 616 14.79 42.28 -4.92
N ASP A 617 14.75 43.62 -4.90
CA ASP A 617 14.37 44.43 -3.73
C ASP A 617 12.94 44.15 -3.26
N ASP A 618 12.03 43.89 -4.19
CA ASP A 618 10.60 43.76 -3.90
C ASP A 618 10.24 42.51 -3.08
N LEU A 619 11.13 41.52 -3.01
CA LEU A 619 10.90 40.27 -2.29
C LEU A 619 10.86 40.43 -0.76
N ASN A 620 11.45 41.52 -0.23
CA ASN A 620 11.46 41.81 1.21
C ASN A 620 10.29 42.71 1.66
N LYS A 621 9.44 43.17 0.75
CA LYS A 621 8.34 44.09 1.08
C LYS A 621 7.35 43.40 2.02
N ALA A 622 7.28 43.89 3.27
CA ALA A 622 6.40 43.41 4.33
C ALA A 622 6.66 41.96 4.79
N VAL A 623 7.87 41.43 4.57
CA VAL A 623 8.30 40.13 5.06
C VAL A 623 9.45 40.32 6.04
N MET A 624 9.33 39.79 7.25
CA MET A 624 10.32 40.00 8.32
C MET A 624 11.32 38.85 8.42
N THR A 625 10.97 37.67 7.91
CA THR A 625 11.83 36.47 8.00
C THR A 625 12.82 36.34 6.84
N TYR A 626 12.66 37.11 5.77
CA TYR A 626 13.47 37.00 4.56
C TYR A 626 14.68 37.91 4.62
N HIS A 627 15.88 37.39 4.38
CA HIS A 627 17.11 38.18 4.26
C HIS A 627 17.88 37.80 3.00
N GLN A 628 18.60 38.75 2.44
CA GLN A 628 19.52 38.51 1.32
C GLN A 628 20.95 38.36 1.81
N ILE A 629 21.68 37.44 1.18
CA ILE A 629 23.15 37.36 1.29
C ILE A 629 23.77 38.12 0.12
N ALA A 630 23.14 38.01 -1.05
CA ALA A 630 23.44 38.79 -2.23
C ALA A 630 23.15 40.30 -2.02
N PRO A 631 23.78 41.16 -2.84
CA PRO A 631 23.43 42.58 -2.91
C PRO A 631 22.01 42.78 -3.47
N SER A 632 21.44 43.95 -3.23
CA SER A 632 20.15 44.36 -3.79
C SER A 632 20.28 44.89 -5.24
N ASN A 633 19.19 44.88 -5.99
CA ASN A 633 19.12 45.49 -7.33
C ASN A 633 19.48 46.97 -7.26
N ARG A 634 19.02 47.68 -6.21
CA ARG A 634 19.41 49.08 -5.99
C ARG A 634 20.92 49.24 -5.78
N ARG A 635 21.57 48.35 -5.02
CA ARG A 635 23.03 48.34 -4.84
C ARG A 635 23.73 48.18 -6.18
N GLU A 636 23.30 47.18 -6.96
CA GLU A 636 23.84 46.92 -8.30
C GLU A 636 23.66 48.14 -9.23
N ALA A 637 22.46 48.72 -9.28
CA ALA A 637 22.16 49.89 -10.09
C ALA A 637 22.99 51.12 -9.70
N ALA A 638 23.18 51.36 -8.40
CA ALA A 638 23.99 52.48 -7.92
C ALA A 638 25.46 52.34 -8.35
N VAL A 639 26.04 51.14 -8.24
CA VAL A 639 27.42 50.85 -8.67
C VAL A 639 27.54 50.92 -10.19
N ALA A 640 26.56 50.38 -10.93
CA ALA A 640 26.51 50.46 -12.38
C ALA A 640 26.47 51.92 -12.87
N ALA A 641 25.64 52.76 -12.25
CA ALA A 641 25.52 54.18 -12.58
C ALA A 641 26.81 54.94 -12.26
N PHE A 642 27.45 54.64 -11.13
CA PHE A 642 28.76 55.20 -10.77
C PHE A 642 29.82 54.82 -11.81
N TYR A 643 29.94 53.54 -12.16
CA TYR A 643 30.91 53.06 -13.15
C TYR A 643 30.67 53.70 -14.53
N ALA A 644 29.42 53.69 -14.99
CA ALA A 644 29.04 54.29 -16.27
C ALA A 644 29.40 55.77 -16.32
N LYS A 645 29.08 56.54 -15.27
CA LYS A 645 29.36 57.99 -15.25
C LYS A 645 30.84 58.30 -15.09
N GLN A 646 31.47 57.74 -14.07
CA GLN A 646 32.79 58.19 -13.62
C GLN A 646 33.95 57.46 -14.29
N LYS A 647 33.76 56.20 -14.69
CA LYS A 647 34.82 55.40 -15.33
C LYS A 647 34.67 55.36 -16.85
N LEU A 648 33.44 55.25 -17.35
CA LEU A 648 33.18 55.18 -18.79
C LEU A 648 32.85 56.54 -19.43
N GLY A 649 32.53 57.56 -18.63
CA GLY A 649 32.17 58.89 -19.13
C GLY A 649 30.82 58.94 -19.86
N VAL A 650 29.89 58.02 -19.55
CA VAL A 650 28.59 57.88 -20.22
C VAL A 650 27.67 59.07 -19.91
N ALA A 651 26.99 59.60 -20.93
CA ALA A 651 25.96 60.65 -20.77
C ALA A 651 24.57 60.22 -21.22
N ALA A 652 24.45 59.16 -22.02
CA ALA A 652 23.16 58.61 -22.43
C ALA A 652 23.16 57.08 -22.43
N ALA A 653 22.01 56.48 -22.09
CA ALA A 653 21.86 55.03 -22.08
C ALA A 653 20.50 54.55 -22.62
N ALA A 654 20.46 53.33 -23.11
CA ALA A 654 19.22 52.56 -23.30
C ALA A 654 19.17 51.40 -22.30
N VAL A 655 17.99 51.10 -21.78
CA VAL A 655 17.76 50.01 -20.83
C VAL A 655 16.83 48.98 -21.45
N TYR A 656 17.29 47.75 -21.58
CA TYR A 656 16.49 46.62 -22.07
C TYR A 656 16.27 45.60 -20.97
N TYR A 657 15.04 45.10 -20.85
CA TYR A 657 14.62 44.26 -19.75
C TYR A 657 13.49 43.31 -20.18
N SER A 658 13.21 42.30 -19.38
CA SER A 658 12.12 41.35 -19.62
C SER A 658 10.76 41.99 -19.35
N GLY A 659 9.84 41.86 -20.31
CA GLY A 659 8.43 42.20 -20.14
C GLY A 659 7.61 41.11 -19.45
N ASP A 660 8.23 40.00 -19.03
CA ASP A 660 7.57 38.98 -18.23
C ASP A 660 7.22 39.54 -16.83
N ALA A 661 5.93 39.71 -16.56
CA ALA A 661 5.45 40.24 -15.28
C ALA A 661 5.81 39.34 -14.09
N GLU A 662 6.19 38.08 -14.34
CA GLU A 662 6.61 37.15 -13.30
C GLU A 662 8.12 37.26 -12.98
N ASP A 663 8.92 37.99 -13.78
CA ASP A 663 10.36 38.23 -13.54
C ASP A 663 10.59 39.53 -12.77
N LEU A 664 10.53 39.40 -11.43
CA LEU A 664 10.68 40.52 -10.50
C LEU A 664 12.11 41.09 -10.49
N TYR A 665 13.11 40.27 -10.79
CA TYR A 665 14.50 40.72 -10.90
C TYR A 665 14.67 41.73 -12.04
N SER A 666 14.30 41.32 -13.25
CA SER A 666 14.58 42.09 -14.46
C SER A 666 13.83 43.43 -14.46
N THR A 667 12.56 43.39 -14.07
CA THR A 667 11.71 44.58 -13.98
C THR A 667 12.20 45.55 -12.90
N GLY A 668 12.58 45.03 -11.73
CA GLY A 668 13.12 45.82 -10.61
C GLY A 668 14.46 46.45 -10.96
N LEU A 669 15.41 45.68 -11.47
CA LEU A 669 16.74 46.18 -11.85
C LEU A 669 16.63 47.27 -12.92
N ALA A 670 15.76 47.09 -13.93
CA ALA A 670 15.53 48.10 -14.94
C ALA A 670 14.89 49.39 -14.40
N HIS A 671 14.17 49.31 -13.27
CA HIS A 671 13.64 50.47 -12.57
C HIS A 671 14.74 51.18 -11.77
N ASP A 672 15.52 50.43 -11.00
CA ASP A 672 16.59 51.00 -10.17
C ASP A 672 17.71 51.61 -11.01
N VAL A 673 18.09 50.95 -12.12
CA VAL A 673 19.04 51.50 -13.10
C VAL A 673 18.54 52.81 -13.67
N HIS A 674 17.26 52.91 -14.02
CA HIS A 674 16.69 54.16 -14.51
C HIS A 674 16.84 55.28 -13.47
N GLN A 675 16.48 55.02 -12.21
CA GLN A 675 16.60 56.00 -11.13
C GLN A 675 18.05 56.43 -10.87
N GLU A 676 18.95 55.46 -10.72
CA GLU A 676 20.36 55.71 -10.34
C GLU A 676 21.16 56.36 -11.47
N PHE A 677 20.82 56.07 -12.73
CA PHE A 677 21.41 56.70 -13.91
C PHE A 677 20.97 58.16 -14.03
N GLU A 678 19.66 58.43 -13.91
CA GLU A 678 19.14 59.81 -13.94
C GLU A 678 19.70 60.65 -12.79
N ALA A 679 19.76 60.07 -11.58
CA ALA A 679 20.34 60.74 -10.41
C ALA A 679 21.81 61.13 -10.60
N ARG A 680 22.55 60.44 -11.48
CA ARG A 680 23.95 60.75 -11.84
C ARG A 680 24.08 61.52 -13.16
N GLY A 681 22.97 62.01 -13.72
CA GLY A 681 22.95 62.80 -14.94
C GLY A 681 23.31 62.00 -16.19
N ILE A 682 22.88 60.74 -16.26
CA ILE A 682 22.87 59.92 -17.49
C ILE A 682 21.44 59.90 -18.01
N ARG A 683 21.22 60.36 -19.24
CA ARG A 683 19.89 60.43 -19.86
C ARG A 683 19.46 59.05 -20.39
N ILE A 684 18.30 58.55 -19.98
CA ILE A 684 17.73 57.33 -20.55
C ILE A 684 16.99 57.68 -21.85
N LEU A 685 17.50 57.19 -22.98
CA LEU A 685 16.92 57.42 -24.31
C LEU A 685 15.78 56.44 -24.59
N GLU A 686 15.95 55.19 -24.16
CA GLU A 686 15.00 54.12 -24.35
C GLU A 686 14.94 53.26 -23.09
N ARG A 687 13.74 52.84 -22.69
CA ARG A 687 13.51 51.82 -21.67
C ARG A 687 12.46 50.85 -22.22
N ILE A 688 12.89 49.75 -22.80
CA ILE A 688 12.04 48.89 -23.63
C ILE A 688 12.04 47.45 -23.10
N PRO A 689 10.84 46.88 -22.85
CA PRO A 689 10.72 45.47 -22.52
C PRO A 689 10.82 44.60 -23.78
N TYR A 690 11.41 43.41 -23.68
CA TYR A 690 11.25 42.33 -24.65
C TYR A 690 10.17 41.34 -24.21
N GLY A 691 9.51 40.69 -25.18
CA GLY A 691 8.44 39.72 -24.91
C GLY A 691 8.91 38.48 -24.14
N ALA A 692 7.99 37.81 -23.45
CA ALA A 692 8.25 36.57 -22.72
C ALA A 692 8.85 35.50 -23.65
N GLY A 693 10.00 34.93 -23.25
CA GLY A 693 10.75 33.94 -24.04
C GLY A 693 11.72 34.54 -25.07
N GLY A 694 12.04 35.83 -24.99
CA GLY A 694 13.26 36.39 -25.58
C GLY A 694 13.30 36.54 -27.10
N LYS A 695 12.26 36.12 -27.83
CA LYS A 695 12.25 36.14 -29.32
C LYS A 695 12.46 37.54 -29.89
N ASP A 696 11.95 38.56 -29.21
CA ASP A 696 12.12 39.95 -29.62
C ASP A 696 13.44 40.58 -29.11
N ALA A 697 14.21 39.88 -28.28
CA ALA A 697 15.50 40.39 -27.78
C ALA A 697 16.51 40.57 -28.92
N SER A 698 16.46 39.72 -29.96
CA SER A 698 17.26 39.89 -31.18
C SER A 698 16.91 41.19 -31.92
N ASN A 699 15.63 41.54 -32.01
CA ASN A 699 15.19 42.82 -32.59
C ASN A 699 15.72 44.03 -31.78
N LEU A 700 15.80 43.91 -30.45
CA LEU A 700 16.41 44.94 -29.60
C LEU A 700 17.92 45.07 -29.84
N GLY A 701 18.62 43.96 -30.08
CA GLY A 701 20.01 43.96 -30.52
C GLY A 701 20.20 44.78 -31.80
N SER A 702 19.39 44.51 -32.82
CA SER A 702 19.38 45.31 -34.06
C SER A 702 19.04 46.77 -33.84
N ARG A 703 18.07 47.06 -32.96
CA ARG A 703 17.65 48.43 -32.62
C ARG A 703 18.75 49.21 -31.93
N ALA A 704 19.49 48.59 -31.01
CA ALA A 704 20.62 49.23 -30.33
C ALA A 704 21.67 49.79 -31.31
N CYS A 705 21.94 49.04 -32.39
CA CYS A 705 22.79 49.50 -33.48
C CYS A 705 22.20 50.70 -34.24
N ALA A 706 20.91 50.63 -34.57
CA ALA A 706 20.22 51.70 -35.29
C ALA A 706 20.20 53.01 -34.49
N GLU A 707 19.98 52.94 -33.19
CA GLU A 707 20.02 54.12 -32.30
C GLU A 707 21.43 54.69 -32.18
N GLN A 708 22.46 53.85 -32.03
CA GLN A 708 23.86 54.32 -32.07
C GLN A 708 24.26 54.91 -33.45
N ALA A 709 23.63 54.47 -34.55
CA ALA A 709 23.86 55.06 -35.87
C ALA A 709 23.13 56.39 -36.05
N ARG A 710 21.90 56.52 -35.54
CA ARG A 710 21.12 57.77 -35.52
C ARG A 710 21.82 58.83 -34.67
N ALA A 711 22.32 58.43 -33.51
CA ALA A 711 23.15 59.19 -32.59
C ALA A 711 24.30 59.94 -33.28
N ARG A 712 25.03 59.25 -34.15
CA ARG A 712 26.22 59.77 -34.82
C ARG A 712 25.91 60.71 -35.99
N LYS A 713 24.71 60.62 -36.60
CA LYS A 713 24.35 61.37 -37.82
C LYS A 713 23.72 62.74 -37.55
N GLY A 714 23.14 62.96 -36.39
CA GLY A 714 22.74 64.29 -35.91
C GLY A 714 23.07 64.33 -34.43
N ARG A 715 23.76 65.39 -33.96
CA ARG A 715 24.37 65.57 -32.61
C ARG A 715 23.41 65.40 -31.40
N ALA A 716 22.57 64.37 -31.37
CA ALA A 716 21.47 64.16 -30.43
C ALA A 716 21.77 63.06 -29.40
N VAL A 717 22.77 62.20 -29.65
CA VAL A 717 23.27 61.21 -28.69
C VAL A 717 24.79 61.20 -28.79
N PRO A 718 25.53 61.36 -27.68
CA PRO A 718 26.96 61.61 -27.75
C PRO A 718 27.76 60.31 -27.98
N ASP A 719 29.08 60.42 -28.23
CA ASP A 719 30.00 59.26 -28.40
C ASP A 719 30.08 58.34 -27.17
N ASP A 720 29.41 58.73 -26.09
CA ASP A 720 29.39 58.14 -24.76
C ASP A 720 28.10 57.35 -24.46
N TYR A 721 27.45 56.79 -25.51
CA TYR A 721 26.24 55.97 -25.40
C TYR A 721 26.51 54.55 -24.86
N LEU A 722 25.67 54.11 -23.92
CA LEU A 722 25.72 52.78 -23.30
C LEU A 722 24.39 52.02 -23.49
N VAL A 723 24.46 50.71 -23.69
CA VAL A 723 23.30 49.82 -23.50
C VAL A 723 23.43 49.13 -22.17
N PHE A 724 22.44 49.31 -21.29
CA PHE A 724 22.27 48.50 -20.09
C PHE A 724 21.30 47.34 -20.36
N PHE A 725 21.76 46.11 -20.21
CA PHE A 725 20.91 44.91 -20.35
C PHE A 725 20.57 44.32 -18.98
N ALA A 726 19.33 44.53 -18.54
CA ALA A 726 18.78 44.06 -17.27
C ALA A 726 17.97 42.76 -17.47
N GLY A 727 18.53 41.76 -18.14
CA GLY A 727 17.83 40.52 -18.52
C GLY A 727 18.54 39.24 -18.08
N ARG A 728 18.09 38.09 -18.61
CA ARG A 728 18.60 36.75 -18.27
C ARG A 728 19.57 36.23 -19.34
N PRO A 729 20.43 35.24 -19.04
CA PRO A 729 21.38 34.66 -19.99
C PRO A 729 20.78 34.23 -21.34
N ASP A 730 19.65 33.51 -21.33
CA ASP A 730 19.03 32.99 -22.57
C ASP A 730 18.57 34.13 -23.50
N ASP A 731 18.00 35.20 -22.94
CA ASP A 731 17.56 36.37 -23.72
C ASP A 731 18.75 37.21 -24.20
N PHE A 732 19.84 37.21 -23.43
CA PHE A 732 21.04 37.96 -23.73
C PHE A 732 21.77 37.40 -24.96
N GLU A 733 21.85 36.07 -25.12
CA GLU A 733 22.41 35.45 -26.32
C GLU A 733 21.64 35.87 -27.59
N ASN A 734 20.31 35.92 -27.50
CA ASN A 734 19.46 36.39 -28.60
C ASN A 734 19.72 37.88 -28.90
N PHE A 735 19.86 38.71 -27.86
CA PHE A 735 20.22 40.12 -28.00
C PHE A 735 21.58 40.32 -28.69
N LEU A 736 22.62 39.59 -28.25
CA LEU A 736 23.95 39.68 -28.86
C LEU A 736 23.97 39.19 -30.31
N SER A 737 23.15 38.20 -30.66
CA SER A 737 23.00 37.71 -32.03
C SER A 737 22.43 38.79 -32.96
N GLY A 738 21.35 39.45 -32.55
CA GLY A 738 20.79 40.57 -33.32
C GLY A 738 21.73 41.77 -33.42
N LEU A 739 22.46 42.05 -32.35
CA LEU A 739 23.51 43.07 -32.32
C LEU A 739 24.63 42.75 -33.31
N SER A 740 25.17 41.54 -33.27
CA SER A 740 26.28 41.09 -34.13
C SER A 740 25.90 41.09 -35.61
N ALA A 741 24.65 40.75 -35.92
CA ALA A 741 24.12 40.79 -37.29
C ALA A 741 23.96 42.22 -37.84
N SER A 742 23.80 43.22 -36.97
CA SER A 742 23.45 44.59 -37.36
C SER A 742 24.59 45.61 -37.18
N CYS A 743 25.52 45.36 -36.26
CA CYS A 743 26.66 46.21 -35.92
C CYS A 743 27.98 45.60 -36.43
N GLU A 744 28.27 45.63 -37.74
CA GLU A 744 29.47 44.95 -38.28
C GLU A 744 30.84 45.51 -37.82
N ARG A 745 30.94 46.82 -37.51
CA ARG A 745 32.24 47.48 -37.23
C ARG A 745 32.34 48.27 -35.92
N ASN A 746 31.24 48.69 -35.32
CA ASN A 746 31.26 49.53 -34.11
C ASN A 746 30.01 49.26 -33.26
N PRO A 747 30.00 48.17 -32.46
CA PRO A 747 28.93 47.94 -31.51
C PRO A 747 28.88 49.03 -30.42
N PRO A 748 27.73 49.26 -29.77
CA PRO A 748 27.64 50.10 -28.60
C PRO A 748 28.38 49.45 -27.43
N ARG A 749 28.78 50.26 -26.45
CA ARG A 749 29.25 49.70 -25.17
C ARG A 749 28.07 49.02 -24.49
N ILE A 750 28.32 47.85 -23.90
CA ILE A 750 27.30 47.06 -23.20
C ILE A 750 27.74 46.93 -21.75
N LEU A 751 26.85 47.30 -20.84
CA LEU A 751 26.91 46.94 -19.42
C LEU A 751 25.71 46.04 -19.13
N ALA A 752 25.94 44.87 -18.57
CA ALA A 752 24.86 43.93 -18.27
C ALA A 752 24.74 43.66 -16.77
N GLY A 753 23.53 43.30 -16.34
CA GLY A 753 23.26 42.95 -14.96
C GLY A 753 23.95 41.67 -14.49
N ASP A 754 23.89 41.43 -13.18
CA ASP A 754 24.59 40.36 -12.48
C ASP A 754 24.31 38.94 -13.01
N ALA A 755 23.07 38.70 -13.46
CA ALA A 755 22.63 37.44 -14.04
C ALA A 755 23.46 37.00 -15.27
N ILE A 756 24.09 37.96 -15.98
CA ILE A 756 24.91 37.68 -17.17
C ILE A 756 26.28 37.07 -16.81
N THR A 757 26.67 37.08 -15.55
CA THR A 757 27.84 36.33 -15.06
C THR A 757 27.80 34.87 -15.52
N GLU A 758 26.63 34.21 -15.50
CA GLU A 758 26.47 32.83 -15.96
C GLU A 758 26.73 32.65 -17.46
N PHE A 759 26.26 33.60 -18.28
CA PHE A 759 26.50 33.59 -19.73
C PHE A 759 28.00 33.71 -20.05
N VAL A 760 28.72 34.56 -19.31
CA VAL A 760 30.17 34.73 -19.49
C VAL A 760 30.93 33.49 -19.05
N LEU A 761 30.65 32.97 -17.85
CA LEU A 761 31.35 31.81 -17.30
C LEU A 761 31.08 30.49 -18.05
N SER A 762 29.96 30.40 -18.78
CA SER A 762 29.68 29.28 -19.68
C SER A 762 30.32 29.42 -21.08
N GLY A 763 31.12 30.47 -21.30
CA GLY A 763 31.79 30.73 -22.58
C GLY A 763 30.88 31.29 -23.67
N GLY A 764 29.69 31.81 -23.32
CA GLY A 764 28.71 32.32 -24.28
C GLY A 764 29.26 33.43 -25.18
N LEU A 765 30.18 34.26 -24.66
CA LEU A 765 30.78 35.36 -25.41
C LEU A 765 31.72 34.90 -26.55
N ALA A 766 32.24 33.67 -26.51
CA ALA A 766 33.11 33.13 -27.55
C ALA A 766 32.43 33.08 -28.94
N LYS A 767 31.09 33.04 -28.98
CA LYS A 767 30.29 33.10 -30.21
C LYS A 767 30.25 34.52 -30.82
N HIS A 768 30.68 35.53 -30.08
CA HIS A 768 30.62 36.95 -30.46
C HIS A 768 32.01 37.61 -30.37
N PRO A 769 32.99 37.20 -31.21
CA PRO A 769 34.39 37.52 -31.02
C PRO A 769 34.80 38.98 -31.26
N ARG A 770 33.83 39.85 -31.59
CA ARG A 770 34.05 41.29 -31.80
C ARG A 770 33.43 42.15 -30.71
N LEU A 771 32.78 41.53 -29.72
CA LEU A 771 32.11 42.23 -28.63
C LEU A 771 32.98 42.17 -27.38
N ALA A 772 33.15 43.34 -26.75
CA ALA A 772 33.60 43.43 -25.37
C ALA A 772 32.37 43.71 -24.51
N LEU A 773 32.28 43.04 -23.37
CA LEU A 773 31.13 43.12 -22.47
C LEU A 773 31.58 43.57 -21.10
N HIS A 774 30.99 44.65 -20.58
CA HIS A 774 31.03 44.93 -19.15
C HIS A 774 29.83 44.26 -18.49
N TYR A 775 30.01 43.66 -17.33
CA TYR A 775 28.92 43.04 -16.59
C TYR A 775 29.11 43.21 -15.09
N MET A 776 28.00 43.31 -14.38
CA MET A 776 27.98 43.32 -12.93
C MET A 776 28.26 41.89 -12.44
N SER A 777 28.97 41.74 -11.33
CA SER A 777 29.14 40.45 -10.67
C SER A 777 29.11 40.62 -9.16
N PRO A 778 28.30 39.84 -8.42
CA PRO A 778 28.16 40.00 -6.98
C PRO A 778 29.30 39.29 -6.22
N ALA A 779 30.05 38.41 -6.89
CA ALA A 779 31.24 37.76 -6.36
C ALA A 779 32.12 37.20 -7.48
N SER A 780 33.44 37.26 -7.31
CA SER A 780 34.38 36.57 -8.19
C SER A 780 35.72 36.44 -7.49
N SER A 781 36.42 35.32 -7.72
CA SER A 781 37.80 35.16 -7.25
C SER A 781 38.81 36.12 -7.88
N ARG A 782 38.42 36.83 -8.94
CA ARG A 782 39.22 37.90 -9.54
C ARG A 782 39.43 39.09 -8.62
N MET A 783 38.61 39.27 -7.57
CA MET A 783 38.81 40.34 -6.59
C MET A 783 40.16 40.27 -5.86
N TRP A 784 40.76 39.08 -5.79
CA TRP A 784 42.08 38.87 -5.17
C TRP A 784 43.25 38.95 -6.16
N GLY A 785 43.01 39.09 -7.47
CA GLY A 785 44.07 39.25 -8.47
C GLY A 785 45.20 38.22 -8.35
N ALA A 786 46.45 38.70 -8.33
CA ALA A 786 47.65 37.87 -8.16
C ALA A 786 47.72 37.16 -6.79
N ASP A 787 47.04 37.71 -5.78
CA ASP A 787 47.00 37.16 -4.43
C ASP A 787 46.04 35.97 -4.30
N CYS A 788 45.24 35.66 -5.32
CA CYS A 788 44.30 34.52 -5.28
C CYS A 788 45.02 33.20 -4.96
N ALA A 789 46.26 33.01 -5.42
CA ALA A 789 47.03 31.82 -5.10
C ALA A 789 47.43 31.73 -3.62
N ALA A 790 47.64 32.87 -2.96
CA ALA A 790 47.90 32.94 -1.51
C ALA A 790 46.61 32.74 -0.72
N ILE A 791 45.54 33.44 -1.11
CA ILE A 791 44.18 33.32 -0.54
C ILE A 791 43.66 31.89 -0.62
N ARG A 792 43.87 31.19 -1.74
CA ARG A 792 43.50 29.78 -1.90
C ARG A 792 44.14 28.85 -0.87
N ARG A 793 45.26 29.25 -0.25
CA ARG A 793 45.95 28.47 0.79
C ARG A 793 45.55 28.86 2.21
N THR A 794 44.83 29.97 2.40
CA THR A 794 44.48 30.51 3.72
C THR A 794 42.97 30.51 3.96
N GLU A 795 42.17 30.76 2.92
CA GLU A 795 40.72 30.81 3.00
C GLU A 795 40.11 29.42 2.88
N LEU A 796 39.33 29.05 3.91
CA LEU A 796 38.85 27.69 4.09
C LEU A 796 37.96 27.19 2.94
N PHE A 797 37.13 28.07 2.38
CA PHE A 797 36.27 27.72 1.24
C PHE A 797 37.09 27.22 0.06
N PHE A 798 38.15 27.95 -0.34
CA PHE A 798 38.97 27.60 -1.50
C PHE A 798 39.72 26.29 -1.28
N ILE A 799 40.23 26.08 -0.05
CA ILE A 799 40.91 24.83 0.34
C ILE A 799 39.95 23.64 0.20
N GLU A 800 38.74 23.73 0.77
CA GLU A 800 37.78 22.63 0.73
C GLU A 800 37.17 22.43 -0.66
N TYR A 801 37.02 23.49 -1.46
CA TYR A 801 36.56 23.41 -2.85
C TYR A 801 37.52 22.62 -3.74
N GLU A 802 38.82 22.92 -3.66
CA GLU A 802 39.87 22.19 -4.39
C GLU A 802 39.97 20.74 -3.90
N LYS A 803 39.97 20.53 -2.58
CA LYS A 803 40.05 19.21 -1.94
C LYS A 803 38.85 18.30 -2.27
N ALA A 804 37.68 18.88 -2.49
CA ALA A 804 36.50 18.15 -2.97
C ALA A 804 36.59 17.76 -4.45
N GLY A 805 37.64 18.20 -5.17
CA GLY A 805 37.87 17.91 -6.58
C GLY A 805 36.98 18.72 -7.52
N TYR A 806 36.45 19.87 -7.08
CA TYR A 806 35.61 20.73 -7.90
C TYR A 806 36.41 21.65 -8.85
N GLY A 807 37.74 21.56 -8.81
CA GLY A 807 38.65 22.36 -9.60
C GLY A 807 39.22 23.53 -8.81
N ASP A 808 39.90 24.44 -9.50
CA ASP A 808 40.49 25.63 -8.91
C ASP A 808 39.53 26.82 -9.04
N ALA A 809 38.91 27.22 -7.94
CA ALA A 809 37.98 28.35 -7.90
C ALA A 809 38.66 29.71 -8.20
N CYS A 810 39.99 29.81 -8.22
CA CYS A 810 40.71 30.98 -8.72
C CYS A 810 40.79 31.05 -10.26
N THR A 811 40.59 29.92 -10.96
CA THR A 811 40.68 29.87 -12.42
C THR A 811 39.46 30.58 -13.02
N GLU A 812 39.71 31.51 -13.95
CA GLU A 812 38.70 32.28 -14.70
C GLU A 812 37.69 33.09 -13.89
N GLY A 813 37.82 33.17 -12.55
CA GLY A 813 36.82 33.81 -11.70
C GLY A 813 35.61 32.93 -11.37
N GLN A 814 35.74 31.60 -11.53
CA GLN A 814 34.66 30.63 -11.35
C GLN A 814 34.26 30.44 -9.87
N ALA A 815 33.15 29.73 -9.63
CA ALA A 815 32.60 29.36 -8.31
C ALA A 815 31.84 30.44 -7.51
N ALA A 816 31.51 31.60 -8.09
CA ALA A 816 30.73 32.66 -7.42
C ALA A 816 29.45 32.14 -6.73
N ARG A 817 28.66 31.31 -7.43
CA ARG A 817 27.44 30.70 -6.86
C ARG A 817 27.72 29.75 -5.70
N ALA A 818 28.83 29.01 -5.76
CA ALA A 818 29.26 28.14 -4.66
C ALA A 818 29.71 28.95 -3.44
N MET A 819 30.34 30.11 -3.64
CA MET A 819 30.70 31.03 -2.55
C MET A 819 29.44 31.51 -1.80
N PHE A 820 28.36 31.87 -2.52
CA PHE A 820 27.08 32.24 -1.89
C PHE A 820 26.42 31.07 -1.14
N GLY A 821 26.48 29.85 -1.68
CA GLY A 821 25.99 28.66 -0.98
C GLY A 821 26.76 28.39 0.31
N TRP A 822 28.08 28.60 0.32
CA TRP A 822 28.91 28.51 1.52
C TRP A 822 28.54 29.59 2.55
N ASP A 823 28.48 30.85 2.11
CA ASP A 823 28.19 32.02 2.95
C ASP A 823 26.80 31.94 3.59
N ALA A 824 25.84 31.26 2.95
CA ALA A 824 24.53 31.01 3.55
C ALA A 824 24.58 30.15 4.81
N LEU A 825 25.33 29.06 4.78
CA LEU A 825 25.49 28.22 5.96
C LEU A 825 26.37 28.89 7.00
N GLU A 826 27.36 29.67 6.58
CA GLU A 826 28.20 30.45 7.48
C GLU A 826 27.40 31.55 8.21
N THR A 827 26.47 32.19 7.52
CA THR A 827 25.52 33.16 8.10
C THR A 827 24.64 32.48 9.16
N VAL A 828 24.05 31.32 8.84
CA VAL A 828 23.25 30.56 9.81
C VAL A 828 24.10 30.14 11.01
N ARG A 829 25.31 29.63 10.78
CA ARG A 829 26.22 29.18 11.83
C ARG A 829 26.58 30.33 12.76
N THR A 830 26.92 31.49 12.21
CA THR A 830 27.26 32.69 12.99
C THR A 830 26.06 33.20 13.78
N ALA A 831 24.86 33.22 13.18
CA ALA A 831 23.63 33.56 13.90
C ALA A 831 23.36 32.61 15.08
N ILE A 832 23.58 31.29 14.91
CA ILE A 832 23.45 30.31 16.00
C ILE A 832 24.46 30.60 17.13
N VAL A 833 25.70 30.99 16.79
CA VAL A 833 26.70 31.40 17.77
C VAL A 833 26.22 32.62 18.55
N GLN A 834 25.64 33.63 17.90
CA GLN A 834 25.09 34.82 18.58
C GLN A 834 23.95 34.47 19.55
N VAL A 835 23.04 33.57 19.13
CA VAL A 835 21.95 33.09 19.98
C VAL A 835 22.49 32.38 21.22
N ARG A 836 23.45 31.48 21.06
CA ARG A 836 24.05 30.72 22.16
C ARG A 836 24.93 31.58 23.07
N GLY A 837 25.59 32.60 22.52
CA GLY A 837 26.33 33.59 23.28
C GLY A 837 25.40 34.42 24.19
N SER A 838 24.20 34.74 23.70
CA SER A 838 23.18 35.46 24.48
C SER A 838 22.49 34.57 25.52
N SER A 839 22.24 33.30 25.21
CA SER A 839 21.67 32.32 26.13
C SER A 839 22.09 30.90 25.76
N SER A 840 22.97 30.31 26.57
CA SER A 840 23.57 28.99 26.32
C SER A 840 22.55 27.84 26.28
N LYS A 841 21.36 28.03 26.86
CA LYS A 841 20.26 27.05 26.89
C LYS A 841 19.11 27.38 25.95
N ALA A 842 19.19 28.45 25.15
CA ALA A 842 18.11 28.78 24.23
C ALA A 842 17.94 27.68 23.16
N PRO A 843 16.71 27.18 22.93
CA PRO A 843 16.47 26.23 21.85
C PRO A 843 16.72 26.92 20.51
N ILE A 844 17.41 26.24 19.59
CA ILE A 844 17.61 26.75 18.24
C ILE A 844 16.38 26.38 17.40
N ASN A 845 15.53 27.37 17.16
CA ASN A 845 14.36 27.33 16.28
C ASN A 845 14.35 28.55 15.35
N GLY A 846 13.36 28.64 14.46
CA GLY A 846 13.27 29.76 13.50
C GLY A 846 13.23 31.14 14.16
N THR A 847 12.51 31.30 15.27
CA THR A 847 12.42 32.60 15.96
C THR A 847 13.74 33.00 16.61
N SER A 848 14.41 32.08 17.31
CA SER A 848 15.73 32.37 17.89
C SER A 848 16.76 32.64 16.80
N LEU A 849 16.70 31.92 15.68
CA LEU A 849 17.63 32.13 14.59
C LEU A 849 17.42 33.50 13.92
N LEU A 850 16.16 33.93 13.75
CA LEU A 850 15.84 35.28 13.27
C LEU A 850 16.46 36.35 14.17
N GLN A 851 16.36 36.19 15.49
CA GLN A 851 17.01 37.07 16.45
C GLN A 851 18.54 37.07 16.27
N GLY A 852 19.14 35.90 16.09
CA GLY A 852 20.58 35.76 15.82
C GLY A 852 21.02 36.47 14.54
N ILE A 853 20.24 36.35 13.47
CA ILE A 853 20.52 37.04 12.20
C ILE A 853 20.47 38.56 12.39
N GLY A 854 19.48 39.07 13.11
CA GLY A 854 19.37 40.50 13.43
C GLY A 854 20.51 41.05 14.31
N MET A 855 21.34 40.18 14.91
CA MET A 855 22.56 40.56 15.66
C MET A 855 23.82 40.60 14.79
N LEU A 856 23.76 40.16 13.53
CA LEU A 856 24.89 40.13 12.61
C LEU A 856 25.15 41.53 12.02
N THR A 857 25.54 42.45 12.90
CA THR A 857 25.74 43.86 12.59
C THR A 857 27.12 44.34 13.02
N GLY A 858 27.77 45.18 12.20
CA GLY A 858 29.03 45.83 12.54
C GLY A 858 30.14 44.82 12.88
N VAL A 859 30.60 44.80 14.14
CA VAL A 859 31.64 43.85 14.58
C VAL A 859 31.20 42.39 14.59
N ASN A 860 29.88 42.15 14.59
CA ASN A 860 29.28 40.81 14.52
C ASN A 860 28.86 40.43 13.09
N ALA A 861 29.16 41.26 12.09
CA ALA A 861 28.93 40.93 10.70
C ALA A 861 29.69 39.65 10.30
N VAL A 862 29.18 38.95 9.29
CA VAL A 862 29.83 37.73 8.80
C VAL A 862 30.87 38.14 7.76
N ASP A 863 32.13 37.76 7.99
CA ASP A 863 33.18 37.89 6.99
C ASP A 863 33.07 36.71 6.00
N GLY A 864 32.18 36.88 5.01
CA GLY A 864 31.89 35.88 4.00
C GLY A 864 32.93 35.88 2.87
N VAL A 865 33.00 34.77 2.13
CA VAL A 865 33.88 34.65 0.96
C VAL A 865 33.40 35.59 -0.16
N THR A 866 32.12 35.95 -0.18
CA THR A 866 31.53 36.96 -1.08
C THR A 866 31.61 38.39 -0.52
N GLY A 867 32.48 38.62 0.48
CA GLY A 867 32.59 39.86 1.22
C GLY A 867 31.64 39.96 2.41
N GLU A 868 31.82 40.99 3.22
CA GLU A 868 31.09 41.21 4.48
C GLU A 868 29.56 41.16 4.31
N ILE A 869 28.88 40.45 5.22
CA ILE A 869 27.42 40.36 5.31
C ILE A 869 27.03 41.05 6.62
N ASP A 870 26.67 42.32 6.51
CA ASP A 870 26.37 43.20 7.63
C ASP A 870 24.93 43.71 7.53
N TYR A 871 24.06 43.35 8.46
CA TYR A 871 22.67 43.86 8.50
C TYR A 871 22.54 45.17 9.28
N SER A 872 23.64 45.89 9.53
CA SER A 872 23.66 47.16 10.29
C SER A 872 22.96 48.32 9.58
N GLY A 873 22.76 48.28 8.27
CA GLY A 873 21.92 49.28 7.60
C GLY A 873 21.98 49.36 6.08
N ALA A 874 20.83 49.18 5.45
CA ALA A 874 20.30 50.18 4.53
C ALA A 874 19.27 50.99 5.32
N ALA A 875 19.25 52.32 5.22
CA ALA A 875 18.31 53.20 5.94
C ALA A 875 16.86 52.66 5.90
N GLY A 876 16.40 52.01 6.98
CA GLY A 876 15.06 51.45 7.13
C GLY A 876 14.84 49.98 6.71
N ASN A 877 15.87 49.20 6.33
CA ASN A 877 15.70 47.80 5.93
C ASN A 877 16.82 46.87 6.47
N PRO A 878 16.63 46.24 7.66
CA PRO A 878 17.61 45.34 8.28
C PRO A 878 17.68 43.95 7.60
N TRP A 879 16.95 43.74 6.50
CA TRP A 879 16.86 42.47 5.78
C TRP A 879 17.86 42.36 4.63
N LEU A 880 18.56 43.46 4.33
CA LEU A 880 19.52 43.58 3.23
C LEU A 880 20.93 43.84 3.79
N PRO A 881 21.97 43.22 3.22
CA PRO A 881 23.33 43.44 3.66
C PRO A 881 23.82 44.82 3.18
N ALA A 882 24.31 45.61 4.13
CA ALA A 882 24.83 46.95 3.92
C ALA A 882 26.14 46.93 3.13
N ASN A 883 26.24 47.79 2.12
CA ASN A 883 27.46 47.99 1.30
C ASN A 883 28.03 46.68 0.76
N LYS A 884 27.14 45.72 0.47
CA LYS A 884 27.54 44.39 -0.03
C LYS A 884 28.39 44.52 -1.30
N LEU A 885 29.35 43.62 -1.42
CA LEU A 885 30.30 43.54 -2.52
C LEU A 885 29.57 43.56 -3.87
N MET A 886 30.07 44.41 -4.77
CA MET A 886 29.71 44.46 -6.18
C MET A 886 30.96 44.70 -7.02
N LEU A 887 31.13 43.89 -8.05
CA LEU A 887 32.22 43.98 -9.01
C LEU A 887 31.68 44.44 -10.36
N VAL A 888 32.48 45.21 -11.08
CA VAL A 888 32.31 45.38 -12.53
C VAL A 888 33.42 44.62 -13.20
N MET A 889 33.03 43.65 -14.02
CA MET A 889 33.92 42.80 -14.76
C MET A 889 33.87 43.18 -16.24
N ARG A 890 34.97 42.97 -16.95
CA ARG A 890 35.04 43.05 -18.40
C ARG A 890 35.38 41.69 -18.97
N ALA A 891 34.58 41.22 -19.91
CA ALA A 891 34.83 40.01 -20.68
C ALA A 891 35.22 40.38 -22.11
N ASP A 892 36.23 39.70 -22.63
CA ASP A 892 36.60 39.76 -24.04
C ASP A 892 36.15 38.51 -24.81
N ALA A 893 36.25 38.62 -26.14
CA ALA A 893 35.98 37.56 -27.11
C ALA A 893 36.76 36.25 -26.91
N GLY A 894 37.94 36.33 -26.29
CA GLY A 894 38.81 35.18 -26.01
C GLY A 894 38.42 34.44 -24.74
N GLY A 895 37.39 34.89 -24.03
CA GLY A 895 36.97 34.34 -22.73
C GLY A 895 37.75 34.92 -21.55
N GLY A 896 38.64 35.88 -21.79
CA GLY A 896 39.35 36.58 -20.72
C GLY A 896 38.38 37.44 -19.91
N THR A 897 38.40 37.28 -18.59
CA THR A 897 37.68 38.14 -17.64
C THR A 897 38.65 38.96 -16.82
N GLU A 898 38.41 40.27 -16.75
CA GLU A 898 39.20 41.24 -15.98
C GLU A 898 38.31 42.02 -15.02
N LEU A 899 38.87 42.36 -13.85
CA LEU A 899 38.20 43.20 -12.85
C LEU A 899 38.45 44.68 -13.19
N GLU A 900 37.39 45.46 -13.37
CA GLU A 900 37.46 46.90 -13.71
C GLU A 900 37.10 47.79 -12.51
N LEU A 901 36.21 47.34 -11.63
CA LEU A 901 35.80 48.07 -10.44
C LEU A 901 35.43 47.10 -9.31
N LEU A 902 35.84 47.44 -8.08
CA LEU A 902 35.45 46.75 -6.86
C LEU A 902 34.78 47.75 -5.89
N CYS A 903 33.51 47.53 -5.58
CA CYS A 903 32.75 48.28 -4.58
C CYS A 903 32.34 47.37 -3.43
N ALA A 904 32.82 47.66 -2.22
CA ALA A 904 32.59 46.87 -1.01
C ALA A 904 32.60 47.81 0.21
N THR A 905 32.66 47.24 1.42
CA THR A 905 33.07 48.01 2.59
C THR A 905 34.56 48.36 2.50
N THR A 906 34.96 49.49 3.10
CA THR A 906 36.32 50.05 2.98
C THR A 906 37.45 49.15 3.50
N ARG A 907 37.11 48.01 4.13
CA ARG A 907 38.06 47.03 4.66
C ARG A 907 38.60 46.08 3.59
N VAL A 908 37.99 46.03 2.40
CA VAL A 908 38.43 45.14 1.31
C VAL A 908 39.53 45.83 0.48
N PRO A 909 40.73 45.23 0.35
CA PRO A 909 41.78 45.75 -0.52
C PRO A 909 41.29 45.90 -1.97
N GLY A 910 41.63 47.02 -2.62
CA GLY A 910 41.19 47.31 -4.00
C GLY A 910 39.81 47.98 -4.12
N HIS A 911 39.14 48.27 -3.00
CA HIS A 911 37.92 49.08 -2.98
C HIS A 911 38.15 50.48 -3.59
N ASP A 912 37.27 50.89 -4.50
CA ASP A 912 37.28 52.27 -5.02
C ASP A 912 36.59 53.22 -4.02
N PRO A 913 37.28 54.24 -3.51
CA PRO A 913 36.74 55.15 -2.50
C PRO A 913 35.57 56.01 -3.01
N GLY A 914 35.36 56.08 -4.33
CA GLY A 914 34.22 56.77 -4.94
C GLY A 914 32.96 55.92 -5.02
N CYS A 915 33.02 54.63 -4.68
CA CYS A 915 31.86 53.75 -4.72
C CYS A 915 30.71 54.29 -3.87
N PRO A 916 29.46 54.20 -4.36
CA PRO A 916 28.31 54.61 -3.57
C PRO A 916 28.21 53.76 -2.30
N SER A 917 27.73 54.36 -1.21
CA SER A 917 27.34 53.65 0.00
C SER A 917 25.82 53.53 0.08
N ASP A 918 25.32 52.49 0.72
CA ASP A 918 23.87 52.25 0.83
C ASP A 918 23.20 53.18 1.87
N GLY A 919 24.02 53.93 2.62
CA GLY A 919 23.65 54.73 3.79
C GLY A 919 23.62 56.25 3.61
N VAL A 920 23.71 56.81 2.40
CA VAL A 920 23.63 58.26 2.21
C VAL A 920 22.73 58.62 1.02
N ARG A 921 21.57 59.23 1.31
CA ARG A 921 20.99 60.26 0.44
C ARG A 921 21.32 61.62 1.03
#